data_AF-A0A964VQ59-F1
#
_entry.id   AF-A0A964VQ59-F1
#
_cell.length_a   1.000
_cell.length_b   1.000
_cell.length_c   1.000
_cell.angle_alpha   90.00
_cell.angle_beta   90.00
_cell.angle_gamma   90.00
#
_symmetry.space_group_name_H-M   'P 1'
#
loop_
_entity.id
_entity.type
_entity.pdbx_description
1 polymer ?
#
loop_
_entity_poly.entity_id
_entity_poly.type
_entity_poly.pdbx_seq_one_letter_code
_entity_poly.pdbx_strand_id
1 'polypeptide(L)'
;MRTGMQPPLLSRTDVVAGQPEHGVHAASPHERLVASNTKRTRLAVRTLKRRERRAPTAPLTESFRLLYRSAKRFSFGVSLFFFTAAIAAPRPPWTGNRVIGSPNPPAPFSVQRIFPKLAFNRPVDFTLAPGLERWFLLEQCGAQMFAVDVDGDGDNDIITAIDAHGWGLAWFEHLKEGGNITFKKHIIMGTRDEEAKYGVGFTQPHALALADIDGDGLSDIVVGKRRWAHGPNGDIEPMAEPVLYWFKLVRDSAGARFEPHLIDRASGVGVQVTAADVNGDGRPDVLTVSKLGAFGFYNELSNPSASTFPGKDWEIASPESQGVDSAKLNEAIALLDRTIGSNGVHELAIVRNGRLIWHGDDIDKVHGIWSFTKVFTSTALGLLIDDGKCTLDTKAKDILPAMAATYPEVTLRHFATMTSGYRAVGDETGSYKHGASLTPFDPNPKPLFTPPGSHFAYWDSAMNQFANALTHIASESLEDLFQRRIADPIGMNGAHWDWGDWGKVDGLVVNGGSGNKSGQMKISAREAARLGLLFLNRGKWNGKQLISAQWVDEATRVQVPATLPHGFEERSKSGPGEYGFNWWINGIKPDGKRKFPGAPPNTYCGAGHNNNYCFVIPEWNMVICRLGLDGSAKDQVWSDFFAKVGEAVSF
;
A
#
# COMPACT_ATOMS: atom_id res chain seq x y z
N MET A 1 -32.87 32.93 -38.18
CA MET A 1 -32.57 34.34 -37.81
C MET A 1 -31.90 34.24 -36.44
N ARG A 2 -30.60 34.50 -36.23
CA ARG A 2 -29.86 35.79 -36.26
C ARG A 2 -30.66 36.87 -35.51
N THR A 3 -30.18 37.55 -34.45
CA THR A 3 -28.82 38.00 -34.03
C THR A 3 -28.69 37.95 -32.48
N GLY A 4 -27.56 38.07 -31.77
CA GLY A 4 -26.16 38.33 -32.11
C GLY A 4 -25.66 39.74 -31.72
N MET A 5 -24.90 39.91 -30.62
CA MET A 5 -23.89 41.01 -30.47
C MET A 5 -22.97 40.94 -29.22
N GLN A 6 -21.69 41.20 -29.48
CA GLN A 6 -20.53 41.63 -28.66
C GLN A 6 -19.61 42.39 -29.66
N PRO A 7 -18.47 43.03 -29.29
CA PRO A 7 -18.05 43.79 -28.09
C PRO A 7 -17.57 45.22 -28.49
N PRO A 8 -16.67 45.90 -27.73
CA PRO A 8 -15.25 46.04 -28.16
C PRO A 8 -14.22 46.00 -26.98
N LEU A 9 -12.86 46.05 -27.06
CA LEU A 9 -11.75 46.16 -28.06
C LEU A 9 -10.83 47.42 -27.93
N LEU A 10 -9.54 47.28 -28.34
CA LEU A 10 -8.43 48.27 -28.52
C LEU A 10 -7.64 48.71 -27.26
N SER A 11 -6.31 48.95 -27.28
CA SER A 11 -5.24 48.71 -28.29
C SER A 11 -3.79 48.79 -27.68
N ARG A 12 -2.76 48.39 -28.46
CA ARG A 12 -1.31 48.39 -28.14
C ARG A 12 -0.65 49.80 -28.11
N THR A 13 0.54 49.90 -27.48
CA THR A 13 1.73 50.62 -28.03
C THR A 13 3.05 50.15 -27.37
N ASP A 14 4.19 50.54 -27.96
CA ASP A 14 5.51 49.88 -27.86
C ASP A 14 6.64 50.70 -27.16
N VAL A 15 7.61 49.97 -26.57
CA VAL A 15 9.09 50.14 -26.59
C VAL A 15 9.79 51.45 -26.09
N VAL A 16 10.78 51.30 -25.18
CA VAL A 16 12.20 51.81 -25.18
C VAL A 16 12.77 51.82 -23.74
N ALA A 17 14.07 51.54 -23.59
CA ALA A 17 14.80 51.39 -22.31
C ALA A 17 15.41 52.69 -21.73
N GLY A 18 15.76 52.67 -20.44
CA GLY A 18 16.58 53.71 -19.79
C GLY A 18 16.81 53.48 -18.29
N GLN A 19 18.03 53.12 -17.90
CA GLN A 19 18.60 53.22 -16.54
C GLN A 19 19.56 54.43 -16.48
N PRO A 20 20.17 54.87 -15.34
CA PRO A 20 20.35 54.18 -14.04
C PRO A 20 20.22 55.06 -12.74
N GLU A 21 20.58 54.45 -11.60
CA GLU A 21 21.18 55.00 -10.35
C GLU A 21 20.35 55.42 -9.10
N HIS A 22 20.62 54.63 -8.04
CA HIS A 22 20.88 54.97 -6.63
C HIS A 22 19.87 55.72 -5.71
N GLY A 23 19.41 54.98 -4.69
CA GLY A 23 18.92 55.46 -3.39
C GLY A 23 18.91 54.31 -2.37
N VAL A 24 19.44 54.51 -1.16
CA VAL A 24 19.72 53.45 -0.15
C VAL A 24 18.90 53.65 1.13
N HIS A 25 18.73 52.56 1.91
CA HIS A 25 18.14 52.42 3.26
C HIS A 25 16.64 52.00 3.30
N ALA A 26 16.21 51.09 4.20
CA ALA A 26 16.92 50.11 5.03
C ALA A 26 15.95 49.00 5.50
N ALA A 27 16.43 47.78 5.74
CA ALA A 27 15.64 46.67 6.28
C ALA A 27 16.27 46.09 7.57
N SER A 28 15.43 45.56 8.46
CA SER A 28 15.71 45.22 9.85
C SER A 28 16.40 43.86 10.06
N PRO A 29 17.08 43.63 11.20
CA PRO A 29 17.96 42.47 11.38
C PRO A 29 17.21 41.20 11.79
N HIS A 30 16.61 40.49 10.83
CA HIS A 30 16.21 39.07 11.02
C HIS A 30 16.53 38.14 9.84
N GLU A 31 16.91 38.65 8.66
CA GLU A 31 17.27 37.84 7.48
C GLU A 31 18.77 37.49 7.41
N ARG A 32 19.33 36.86 8.45
CA ARG A 32 20.72 36.39 8.41
C ARG A 32 20.95 35.03 9.07
N LEU A 33 20.24 33.98 8.60
CA LEU A 33 20.61 32.59 8.90
C LEU A 33 20.12 31.48 7.94
N VAL A 34 19.81 31.77 6.66
CA VAL A 34 19.58 30.73 5.63
C VAL A 34 20.24 31.10 4.28
N ALA A 35 21.57 31.16 4.24
CA ALA A 35 22.30 31.43 3.00
C ALA A 35 23.74 30.85 2.98
N SER A 36 23.89 29.52 2.99
CA SER A 36 25.15 28.89 2.56
C SER A 36 24.95 27.44 2.10
N ASN A 37 25.59 27.09 0.98
CA ASN A 37 25.73 25.72 0.41
C ASN A 37 24.53 25.05 -0.28
N THR A 38 23.84 25.77 -1.17
CA THR A 38 23.28 25.15 -2.40
C THR A 38 24.18 25.44 -3.60
N LYS A 39 25.31 24.72 -3.69
CA LYS A 39 25.98 24.58 -5.00
C LYS A 39 25.03 23.79 -5.91
N ARG A 40 24.60 24.40 -7.01
CA ARG A 40 23.85 23.69 -8.08
C ARG A 40 24.76 22.67 -8.76
N THR A 41 24.85 21.47 -8.20
CA THR A 41 25.54 20.33 -8.79
C THR A 41 24.78 19.88 -10.04
N ARG A 42 25.36 20.04 -11.23
CA ARG A 42 24.81 19.48 -12.46
C ARG A 42 25.34 18.06 -12.63
N LEU A 43 24.45 17.07 -12.69
CA LEU A 43 24.81 15.74 -13.18
C LEU A 43 25.31 15.87 -14.62
N ALA A 44 26.41 15.19 -14.95
CA ALA A 44 27.04 15.24 -16.27
C ALA A 44 27.17 13.82 -16.84
N VAL A 45 26.13 13.34 -17.53
CA VAL A 45 26.22 12.14 -18.36
C VAL A 45 27.06 12.47 -19.60
N ARG A 46 28.17 11.75 -19.80
CA ARG A 46 29.03 11.93 -21.00
C ARG A 46 28.99 10.68 -21.86
N THR A 47 28.67 10.84 -23.15
CA THR A 47 28.80 9.76 -24.13
C THR A 47 30.20 9.75 -24.73
N LEU A 48 30.85 8.59 -24.81
CA LEU A 48 32.23 8.46 -25.33
C LEU A 48 32.32 7.43 -26.47
N LYS A 49 33.01 7.77 -27.56
CA LYS A 49 33.24 6.89 -28.73
C LYS A 49 34.69 6.37 -28.79
N ARG A 50 34.87 5.10 -29.13
CA ARG A 50 36.18 4.40 -29.17
C ARG A 50 36.99 4.77 -30.42
N ARG A 51 38.33 4.81 -30.30
CA ARG A 51 39.30 4.77 -31.42
C ARG A 51 40.44 3.81 -31.05
N GLU A 52 40.78 2.89 -31.93
CA GLU A 52 41.78 1.84 -31.68
C GLU A 52 43.22 2.24 -32.08
N ARG A 53 44.23 1.75 -31.34
CA ARG A 53 45.65 1.59 -31.75
C ARG A 53 46.42 0.75 -30.70
N ARG A 54 47.51 0.07 -31.11
CA ARG A 54 48.30 -0.91 -30.32
C ARG A 54 49.65 -0.37 -29.79
N ALA A 55 50.01 -0.80 -28.56
CA ALA A 55 51.36 -1.02 -27.96
C ALA A 55 52.37 0.17 -27.86
N PRO A 56 53.47 0.11 -27.05
CA PRO A 56 53.92 -0.94 -26.10
C PRO A 56 54.14 -0.45 -24.63
N THR A 57 54.81 -1.25 -23.80
CA THR A 57 54.90 -1.20 -22.31
C THR A 57 56.21 -0.67 -21.72
N ALA A 58 56.16 -0.05 -20.52
CA ALA A 58 57.29 0.11 -19.58
C ALA A 58 56.77 0.24 -18.11
N PRO A 59 57.50 -0.23 -17.08
CA PRO A 59 57.06 -0.19 -15.67
C PRO A 59 57.62 1.01 -14.87
N LEU A 60 56.96 1.36 -13.76
CA LEU A 60 57.47 2.31 -12.76
C LEU A 60 57.17 1.84 -11.33
N THR A 61 58.08 2.15 -10.42
CA THR A 61 58.17 1.62 -9.04
C THR A 61 57.77 2.63 -7.96
N GLU A 62 57.03 2.11 -6.98
CA GLU A 62 57.02 2.38 -5.53
C GLU A 62 56.96 3.78 -4.87
N SER A 63 56.18 3.79 -3.77
CA SER A 63 56.44 4.44 -2.47
C SER A 63 56.23 5.95 -2.26
N PHE A 64 55.28 6.30 -1.37
CA PHE A 64 55.54 7.17 -0.20
C PHE A 64 54.43 7.07 0.88
N ARG A 65 54.81 7.15 2.17
CA ARG A 65 53.96 7.32 3.37
C ARG A 65 54.34 8.63 4.09
N LEU A 66 53.46 9.14 4.96
CA LEU A 66 53.62 10.05 6.14
C LEU A 66 52.47 11.10 6.15
N LEU A 67 51.99 11.69 7.27
CA LEU A 67 51.99 11.37 8.71
C LEU A 67 50.93 12.30 9.39
N TYR A 68 50.27 11.89 10.48
CA TYR A 68 49.32 12.74 11.23
C TYR A 68 49.85 13.10 12.62
N ARG A 69 49.56 14.31 13.15
CA ARG A 69 50.04 14.78 14.47
C ARG A 69 48.97 15.42 15.36
N SER A 70 49.03 15.05 16.64
CA SER A 70 48.70 15.80 17.88
C SER A 70 47.31 16.44 18.09
N ALA A 71 46.46 15.70 18.81
CA ALA A 71 45.96 15.98 20.17
C ALA A 71 45.62 17.42 20.64
N LYS A 72 44.44 17.54 21.29
CA LYS A 72 44.21 18.40 22.47
C LYS A 72 43.44 17.63 23.56
N ARG A 73 43.79 17.87 24.82
CA ARG A 73 43.12 17.33 26.01
C ARG A 73 41.99 18.27 26.45
N PHE A 74 40.91 17.72 27.01
CA PHE A 74 40.10 18.38 28.02
C PHE A 74 39.63 17.33 29.03
N SER A 75 39.72 17.63 30.32
CA SER A 75 39.32 16.74 31.41
C SER A 75 38.19 17.37 32.20
N PHE A 76 37.12 16.62 32.45
CA PHE A 76 36.24 16.83 33.61
C PHE A 76 35.72 15.46 34.06
N GLY A 77 35.73 15.20 35.37
CA GLY A 77 35.42 13.89 35.93
C GLY A 77 33.95 13.71 36.30
N VAL A 78 33.43 12.50 36.13
CA VAL A 78 32.18 12.02 36.72
C VAL A 78 32.40 10.57 37.19
N SER A 79 31.79 10.20 38.32
CA SER A 79 32.01 8.96 39.07
C SER A 79 31.73 7.68 38.26
N LEU A 80 32.63 6.69 38.36
CA LEU A 80 32.38 5.34 37.83
C LEU A 80 31.43 4.56 38.74
N PHE A 81 30.28 4.16 38.21
CA PHE A 81 29.59 2.94 38.66
C PHE A 81 30.21 1.74 37.93
N PHE A 82 30.68 0.75 38.68
CA PHE A 82 31.18 -0.51 38.11
C PHE A 82 30.02 -1.40 37.67
N PHE A 83 29.69 -1.37 36.38
CA PHE A 83 29.02 -2.49 35.72
C PHE A 83 30.08 -3.41 35.12
N THR A 84 30.21 -4.62 35.67
CA THR A 84 31.04 -5.69 35.11
C THR A 84 30.39 -6.28 33.86
N ALA A 85 30.50 -5.58 32.74
CA ALA A 85 30.24 -6.16 31.44
C ALA A 85 31.21 -7.33 31.20
N ALA A 86 30.69 -8.53 30.97
CA ALA A 86 31.51 -9.68 30.64
C ALA A 86 32.29 -9.40 29.34
N ILE A 87 33.62 -9.33 29.44
CA ILE A 87 34.49 -9.14 28.28
C ILE A 87 34.39 -10.40 27.43
N ALA A 88 33.70 -10.29 26.29
CA ALA A 88 33.70 -11.36 25.30
C ALA A 88 35.13 -11.65 24.86
N ALA A 89 35.52 -12.93 24.89
CA ALA A 89 36.89 -13.34 24.59
C ALA A 89 37.32 -12.82 23.20
N PRO A 90 38.55 -12.26 23.06
CA PRO A 90 39.02 -11.74 21.78
C PRO A 90 39.01 -12.85 20.73
N ARG A 91 38.28 -12.63 19.62
CA ARG A 91 38.23 -13.58 18.51
C ARG A 91 39.66 -13.78 17.96
N PRO A 92 40.11 -15.04 17.76
CA PRO A 92 41.37 -15.30 17.09
C PRO A 92 41.39 -14.62 15.71
N PRO A 93 42.46 -13.87 15.35
CA PRO A 93 42.57 -13.29 14.02
C PRO A 93 42.63 -14.39 12.97
N TRP A 94 41.94 -14.18 11.84
CA TRP A 94 41.90 -15.14 10.74
C TRP A 94 43.23 -15.10 9.96
N THR A 95 44.21 -15.89 10.40
CA THR A 95 45.58 -15.92 9.84
C THR A 95 45.77 -16.96 8.73
N GLY A 96 44.79 -17.83 8.49
CA GLY A 96 44.83 -18.85 7.45
C GLY A 96 44.21 -18.39 6.13
N ASN A 97 44.97 -17.68 5.31
CA ASN A 97 44.53 -17.40 3.94
C ASN A 97 44.60 -18.69 3.09
N ARG A 98 43.45 -19.28 2.77
CA ARG A 98 43.35 -20.45 1.87
C ARG A 98 43.45 -20.11 0.38
N VAL A 99 43.55 -18.82 0.03
CA VAL A 99 43.80 -18.38 -1.36
C VAL A 99 45.27 -18.59 -1.69
N ILE A 100 45.58 -19.66 -2.42
CA ILE A 100 46.92 -19.94 -2.93
C ILE A 100 47.06 -19.27 -4.30
N GLY A 101 47.87 -18.21 -4.33
CA GLY A 101 48.31 -17.54 -5.56
C GLY A 101 47.51 -16.29 -5.95
N SER A 102 48.26 -15.33 -6.48
CA SER A 102 47.82 -14.53 -7.62
C SER A 102 48.94 -14.66 -8.64
N PRO A 103 48.70 -15.18 -9.87
CA PRO A 103 49.74 -15.17 -10.88
C PRO A 103 50.04 -13.70 -11.21
N ASN A 104 51.24 -13.25 -10.88
CA ASN A 104 51.80 -12.03 -11.44
C ASN A 104 52.73 -12.50 -12.58
N PRO A 105 52.49 -12.09 -13.84
CA PRO A 105 51.44 -11.18 -14.30
C PRO A 105 50.04 -11.84 -14.38
N PRO A 106 48.94 -11.09 -14.18
CA PRO A 106 47.59 -11.62 -14.30
C PRO A 106 47.24 -11.95 -15.75
N ALA A 107 47.16 -13.25 -16.06
CA ALA A 107 46.76 -13.73 -17.38
C ALA A 107 45.22 -13.88 -17.48
N PRO A 108 44.56 -13.55 -18.61
CA PRO A 108 45.11 -12.98 -19.86
C PRO A 108 44.71 -11.50 -20.09
N PHE A 109 44.65 -10.68 -19.03
CA PHE A 109 44.17 -9.29 -19.14
C PHE A 109 45.30 -8.30 -19.47
N SER A 110 45.14 -7.54 -20.55
CA SER A 110 46.00 -6.39 -20.86
C SER A 110 45.39 -5.10 -20.34
N VAL A 111 46.12 -4.36 -19.50
CA VAL A 111 45.65 -3.09 -18.93
C VAL A 111 45.89 -1.97 -19.93
N GLN A 112 44.81 -1.35 -20.42
CA GLN A 112 44.86 -0.15 -21.26
C GLN A 112 43.96 0.94 -20.68
N ARG A 113 44.49 2.16 -20.53
CA ARG A 113 43.65 3.33 -20.21
C ARG A 113 42.85 3.71 -21.46
N ILE A 114 41.56 3.36 -21.49
CA ILE A 114 40.67 3.50 -22.66
C ILE A 114 40.48 4.98 -23.05
N PHE A 115 40.48 5.89 -22.05
CA PHE A 115 40.38 7.34 -22.26
C PHE A 115 41.59 8.08 -21.66
N PRO A 116 42.77 8.04 -22.31
CA PRO A 116 44.01 8.56 -21.73
C PRO A 116 44.06 10.08 -21.60
N LYS A 117 43.25 10.79 -22.40
CA LYS A 117 43.14 12.27 -22.39
C LYS A 117 42.01 12.80 -21.49
N LEU A 118 41.24 11.93 -20.84
CA LEU A 118 40.18 12.33 -19.91
C LEU A 118 40.62 12.07 -18.47
N ALA A 119 40.37 13.06 -17.61
CA ALA A 119 40.40 12.90 -16.16
C ALA A 119 38.95 12.94 -15.68
N PHE A 120 38.57 11.96 -14.85
CA PHE A 120 37.22 11.85 -14.30
C PHE A 120 37.21 12.33 -12.86
N ASN A 121 36.21 13.13 -12.49
CA ASN A 121 36.07 13.66 -11.13
C ASN A 121 34.92 12.95 -10.41
N ARG A 122 35.28 12.04 -9.48
CA ARG A 122 34.36 11.10 -8.82
C ARG A 122 33.55 10.27 -9.85
N PRO A 123 34.19 9.42 -10.65
CA PRO A 123 33.47 8.44 -11.45
C PRO A 123 32.71 7.48 -10.53
N VAL A 124 31.44 7.22 -10.80
CA VAL A 124 30.57 6.37 -9.97
C VAL A 124 30.24 5.05 -10.67
N ASP A 125 29.80 5.13 -11.93
CA ASP A 125 29.37 3.97 -12.72
C ASP A 125 29.75 4.14 -14.20
N PHE A 126 29.80 3.01 -14.93
CA PHE A 126 30.20 2.92 -16.33
C PHE A 126 29.48 1.76 -17.03
N THR A 127 28.62 2.08 -17.98
CA THR A 127 27.79 1.09 -18.69
C THR A 127 27.82 1.28 -20.20
N LEU A 128 27.51 0.21 -20.94
CA LEU A 128 27.28 0.28 -22.38
C LEU A 128 26.04 1.11 -22.66
N ALA A 129 26.02 1.78 -23.82
CA ALA A 129 24.82 2.39 -24.36
C ALA A 129 24.19 1.40 -25.37
N PRO A 130 23.13 0.65 -25.05
CA PRO A 130 22.55 -0.31 -26.00
C PRO A 130 22.08 0.42 -27.27
N GLY A 131 22.23 -0.22 -28.44
CA GLY A 131 21.94 0.40 -29.74
C GLY A 131 22.89 1.54 -30.17
N LEU A 132 23.78 2.03 -29.30
CA LEU A 132 24.74 3.09 -29.59
C LEU A 132 26.18 2.55 -29.53
N GLU A 133 27.06 2.93 -30.46
CA GLU A 133 28.49 2.59 -30.40
C GLU A 133 29.26 3.42 -29.34
N ARG A 134 28.70 3.55 -28.13
CA ARG A 134 29.16 4.46 -27.08
C ARG A 134 29.07 3.82 -25.70
N TRP A 135 29.77 4.45 -24.76
CA TRP A 135 29.66 4.17 -23.33
C TRP A 135 29.08 5.39 -22.61
N PHE A 136 28.31 5.12 -21.57
CA PHE A 136 27.89 6.10 -20.58
C PHE A 136 28.81 6.03 -19.35
N LEU A 137 29.14 7.19 -18.80
CA LEU A 137 29.93 7.32 -17.59
C LEU A 137 29.29 8.35 -16.65
N LEU A 138 29.11 7.97 -15.39
CA LEU A 138 28.56 8.84 -14.34
C LEU A 138 29.68 9.56 -13.59
N GLU A 139 29.59 10.89 -13.49
CA GLU A 139 30.49 11.71 -12.65
C GLU A 139 29.73 12.37 -11.48
N GLN A 140 30.44 12.57 -10.38
CA GLN A 140 30.06 13.27 -9.14
C GLN A 140 29.14 12.53 -8.17
N CYS A 141 27.89 12.29 -8.54
CA CYS A 141 26.80 11.91 -7.62
C CYS A 141 25.81 10.99 -8.36
N GLY A 142 25.32 9.96 -7.68
CA GLY A 142 24.36 9.00 -8.24
C GLY A 142 24.70 7.56 -7.86
N ALA A 143 24.02 6.60 -8.48
CA ALA A 143 24.12 5.16 -8.17
C ALA A 143 24.23 4.36 -9.48
N GLN A 144 23.65 3.15 -9.55
CA GLN A 144 23.57 2.37 -10.79
C GLN A 144 22.95 3.21 -11.93
N MET A 145 23.47 3.02 -13.14
CA MET A 145 22.91 3.54 -14.38
C MET A 145 22.27 2.42 -15.20
N PHE A 146 21.01 2.60 -15.58
CA PHE A 146 20.36 1.76 -16.57
C PHE A 146 20.11 2.55 -17.85
N ALA A 147 20.33 1.91 -19.00
CA ALA A 147 20.05 2.47 -20.30
C ALA A 147 18.93 1.64 -20.95
N VAL A 148 17.73 2.22 -21.02
CA VAL A 148 16.46 1.56 -21.39
C VAL A 148 15.53 2.56 -22.08
N ASP A 149 14.65 2.08 -22.94
CA ASP A 149 13.59 2.85 -23.60
C ASP A 149 12.42 3.11 -22.62
N VAL A 150 12.37 4.31 -22.01
CA VAL A 150 11.38 4.63 -20.96
C VAL A 150 10.06 5.11 -21.56
N ASP A 151 10.08 5.94 -22.60
CA ASP A 151 8.87 6.52 -23.20
C ASP A 151 8.31 5.77 -24.41
N GLY A 152 9.07 4.86 -25.02
CA GLY A 152 8.66 4.01 -26.13
C GLY A 152 9.01 4.56 -27.50
N ASP A 153 9.89 5.56 -27.61
CA ASP A 153 10.32 6.12 -28.89
C ASP A 153 11.28 5.19 -29.68
N GLY A 154 11.77 4.13 -29.04
CA GLY A 154 12.64 3.11 -29.63
C GLY A 154 14.14 3.42 -29.52
N ASP A 155 14.54 4.42 -28.72
CA ASP A 155 15.92 4.63 -28.32
C ASP A 155 16.13 4.47 -26.80
N ASN A 156 17.36 4.69 -26.29
CA ASN A 156 17.70 4.38 -24.89
C ASN A 156 17.94 5.66 -24.07
N ASP A 157 17.04 5.88 -23.12
CA ASP A 157 17.14 6.85 -22.05
C ASP A 157 18.07 6.38 -20.93
N ILE A 158 18.23 7.22 -19.91
CA ILE A 158 19.06 6.90 -18.74
C ILE A 158 18.28 7.03 -17.44
N ILE A 159 18.17 5.95 -16.66
CA ILE A 159 17.66 5.96 -15.29
C ILE A 159 18.83 5.95 -14.31
N THR A 160 18.85 6.88 -13.33
CA THR A 160 19.78 6.82 -12.19
C THR A 160 19.34 7.72 -11.02
N ALA A 161 19.88 7.47 -9.83
CA ALA A 161 19.81 8.41 -8.72
C ALA A 161 20.54 9.72 -9.05
N ILE A 162 19.95 10.85 -8.65
CA ILE A 162 20.58 12.18 -8.82
C ILE A 162 21.72 12.35 -7.82
N ASP A 163 21.51 11.90 -6.58
CA ASP A 163 22.52 11.91 -5.52
C ASP A 163 22.29 10.74 -4.54
N ALA A 164 23.15 9.72 -4.61
CA ALA A 164 23.12 8.54 -3.75
C ALA A 164 23.41 8.80 -2.26
N HIS A 165 23.88 10.00 -1.90
CA HIS A 165 24.06 10.45 -0.50
C HIS A 165 23.11 11.59 -0.11
N GLY A 166 22.54 12.27 -1.11
CA GLY A 166 21.56 13.34 -0.98
C GLY A 166 20.15 12.91 -1.36
N TRP A 167 19.53 13.63 -2.30
CA TRP A 167 18.14 13.45 -2.71
C TRP A 167 18.01 13.09 -4.19
N GLY A 168 16.96 12.31 -4.46
CA GLY A 168 16.25 12.33 -5.74
C GLY A 168 16.62 11.25 -6.74
N LEU A 169 15.63 10.92 -7.57
CA LEU A 169 15.66 9.91 -8.62
C LEU A 169 15.18 10.55 -9.92
N ALA A 170 15.80 10.20 -11.05
CA ALA A 170 15.45 10.76 -12.34
C ALA A 170 15.65 9.77 -13.48
N TRP A 171 14.91 10.00 -14.56
CA TRP A 171 15.28 9.51 -15.88
C TRP A 171 15.68 10.68 -16.79
N PHE A 172 16.43 10.41 -17.84
CA PHE A 172 16.94 11.39 -18.78
C PHE A 172 16.59 10.93 -20.20
N GLU A 173 15.57 11.56 -20.76
CA GLU A 173 15.06 11.39 -22.12
C GLU A 173 16.16 11.72 -23.13
N HIS A 174 16.49 10.78 -24.01
CA HIS A 174 17.46 11.00 -25.08
C HIS A 174 16.81 11.80 -26.21
N LEU A 175 17.48 12.88 -26.63
CA LEU A 175 17.01 13.74 -27.70
C LEU A 175 18.05 13.81 -28.83
N LYS A 176 17.57 13.71 -30.08
CA LYS A 176 18.39 13.81 -31.29
C LYS A 176 18.25 15.19 -31.94
N GLU A 177 18.98 16.18 -31.43
CA GLU A 177 18.94 17.56 -31.91
C GLU A 177 20.09 17.84 -32.90
N GLY A 178 19.74 18.05 -34.18
CA GLY A 178 20.72 18.42 -35.22
C GLY A 178 21.84 17.40 -35.44
N GLY A 179 21.57 16.10 -35.22
CA GLY A 179 22.55 15.02 -35.28
C GLY A 179 23.43 14.86 -34.03
N ASN A 180 23.22 15.69 -33.00
CA ASN A 180 23.83 15.52 -31.68
C ASN A 180 22.88 14.79 -30.73
N ILE A 181 23.47 14.13 -29.73
CA ILE A 181 22.76 13.49 -28.63
C ILE A 181 22.72 14.48 -27.46
N THR A 182 21.52 14.89 -27.06
CA THR A 182 21.23 15.67 -25.86
C THR A 182 20.33 14.87 -24.91
N PHE A 183 20.13 15.36 -23.68
CA PHE A 183 19.35 14.66 -22.66
C PHE A 183 18.45 15.63 -21.89
N LYS A 184 17.16 15.32 -21.78
CA LYS A 184 16.15 16.08 -21.03
C LYS A 184 15.80 15.36 -19.73
N LYS A 185 15.99 16.03 -18.60
CA LYS A 185 15.83 15.44 -17.27
C LYS A 185 14.37 15.44 -16.81
N HIS A 186 13.89 14.27 -16.40
CA HIS A 186 12.61 14.08 -15.72
C HIS A 186 12.84 13.65 -14.27
N ILE A 187 12.13 14.28 -13.33
CA ILE A 187 12.24 13.93 -11.90
C ILE A 187 11.19 12.87 -11.57
N ILE A 188 11.64 11.75 -11.01
CA ILE A 188 10.79 10.67 -10.49
C ILE A 188 10.54 10.89 -8.99
N MET A 189 11.59 11.27 -8.25
CA MET A 189 11.52 11.58 -6.82
C MET A 189 12.32 12.86 -6.54
N GLY A 190 11.72 13.79 -5.81
CA GLY A 190 12.31 15.08 -5.44
C GLY A 190 12.93 15.11 -4.03
N THR A 191 12.91 16.28 -3.40
CA THR A 191 13.21 16.46 -1.96
C THR A 191 11.98 16.21 -1.08
N ARG A 192 12.13 16.27 0.26
CA ARG A 192 11.02 16.26 1.23
C ARG A 192 9.93 17.28 0.90
N ASP A 193 10.33 18.51 0.55
CA ASP A 193 9.39 19.60 0.24
C ASP A 193 8.65 19.37 -1.09
N GLU A 194 9.18 18.50 -1.96
CA GLU A 194 8.55 18.09 -3.22
C GLU A 194 7.78 16.77 -3.12
N GLU A 195 7.72 16.12 -1.95
CA GLU A 195 7.05 14.83 -1.73
C GLU A 195 5.57 14.88 -2.13
N ALA A 196 4.88 15.98 -1.81
CA ALA A 196 3.49 16.19 -2.21
C ALA A 196 3.27 16.29 -3.75
N LYS A 197 4.34 16.52 -4.53
CA LYS A 197 4.30 16.58 -6.00
C LYS A 197 4.59 15.22 -6.65
N TYR A 198 5.49 14.43 -6.06
CA TYR A 198 5.96 13.16 -6.63
C TYR A 198 5.45 11.92 -5.86
N GLY A 199 4.60 12.11 -4.85
CA GLY A 199 4.00 11.05 -4.02
C GLY A 199 4.93 10.47 -2.94
N VAL A 200 6.26 10.60 -3.11
CA VAL A 200 7.27 10.09 -2.17
C VAL A 200 8.51 10.98 -2.17
N GLY A 201 9.19 11.05 -1.02
CA GLY A 201 10.54 11.61 -0.90
C GLY A 201 11.41 10.83 0.08
N PHE A 202 12.59 10.38 -0.33
CA PHE A 202 13.62 9.90 0.60
C PHE A 202 15.05 10.22 0.14
N THR A 203 15.94 10.26 1.13
CA THR A 203 17.37 10.49 0.94
C THR A 203 18.15 9.19 0.74
N GLN A 204 19.35 9.31 0.18
CA GLN A 204 20.31 8.23 -0.04
C GLN A 204 19.79 7.06 -0.93
N PRO A 205 19.21 7.32 -2.13
CA PRO A 205 18.86 6.30 -3.13
C PRO A 205 20.13 5.66 -3.75
N HIS A 206 20.81 4.82 -2.97
CA HIS A 206 22.17 4.35 -3.28
C HIS A 206 22.21 3.03 -4.07
N ALA A 207 21.08 2.35 -4.19
CA ALA A 207 20.99 1.09 -4.92
C ALA A 207 19.70 1.06 -5.74
N LEU A 208 19.83 0.78 -7.04
CA LEU A 208 18.72 0.58 -7.95
C LEU A 208 18.83 -0.80 -8.62
N ALA A 209 17.69 -1.42 -8.92
CA ALA A 209 17.54 -2.51 -9.86
C ALA A 209 16.37 -2.20 -10.82
N LEU A 210 16.39 -2.82 -12.01
CA LEU A 210 15.22 -2.86 -12.88
C LEU A 210 14.66 -4.28 -12.97
N ALA A 211 13.34 -4.39 -12.97
CA ALA A 211 12.58 -5.61 -13.29
C ALA A 211 11.14 -5.23 -13.65
N ASP A 212 10.46 -6.10 -14.39
CA ASP A 212 9.00 -6.06 -14.58
C ASP A 212 8.36 -6.70 -13.35
N ILE A 213 7.89 -5.89 -12.39
CA ILE A 213 7.46 -6.41 -11.07
C ILE A 213 6.01 -6.90 -11.12
N ASP A 214 5.14 -6.31 -11.94
CA ASP A 214 3.72 -6.71 -12.03
C ASP A 214 3.33 -7.46 -13.33
N GLY A 215 4.30 -7.74 -14.20
CA GLY A 215 4.14 -8.58 -15.38
C GLY A 215 3.48 -7.87 -16.57
N ASP A 216 3.54 -6.54 -16.62
CA ASP A 216 2.94 -5.76 -17.72
C ASP A 216 3.87 -5.56 -18.93
N GLY A 217 5.10 -6.05 -18.84
CA GLY A 217 6.12 -5.99 -19.88
C GLY A 217 7.00 -4.75 -19.85
N LEU A 218 6.78 -3.81 -18.92
CA LEU A 218 7.60 -2.62 -18.73
C LEU A 218 8.66 -2.85 -17.64
N SER A 219 9.81 -2.18 -17.76
CA SER A 219 10.87 -2.28 -16.75
C SER A 219 10.74 -1.18 -15.70
N ASP A 220 10.39 -1.59 -14.48
CA ASP A 220 10.20 -0.72 -13.33
C ASP A 220 11.47 -0.51 -12.53
N ILE A 221 11.46 0.45 -11.59
CA ILE A 221 12.62 0.75 -10.74
C ILE A 221 12.40 0.25 -9.31
N VAL A 222 13.27 -0.64 -8.81
CA VAL A 222 13.36 -0.97 -7.38
C VAL A 222 14.50 -0.18 -6.76
N VAL A 223 14.22 0.59 -5.70
CA VAL A 223 15.17 1.50 -5.05
C VAL A 223 14.76 1.76 -3.60
N GLY A 224 15.69 2.12 -2.73
CA GLY A 224 15.36 2.48 -1.36
C GLY A 224 16.37 3.41 -0.70
N LYS A 225 16.07 3.81 0.53
CA LYS A 225 16.96 4.61 1.36
C LYS A 225 18.07 3.74 1.95
N ARG A 226 19.32 4.12 1.72
CA ARG A 226 20.46 3.54 2.43
C ARG A 226 20.49 4.06 3.87
N ARG A 227 20.55 3.15 4.85
CA ARG A 227 20.71 3.52 6.27
C ARG A 227 22.17 3.74 6.62
N TRP A 228 22.50 4.93 7.13
CA TRP A 228 23.82 5.32 7.60
C TRP A 228 24.94 5.09 6.56
N ALA A 229 24.84 5.58 5.33
CA ALA A 229 25.91 5.36 4.33
C ALA A 229 27.30 5.76 4.86
N HIS A 230 27.40 6.93 5.50
CA HIS A 230 28.57 7.43 6.24
C HIS A 230 28.35 7.52 7.77
N GLY A 231 27.49 6.67 8.34
CA GLY A 231 27.23 6.62 9.79
C GLY A 231 26.01 7.43 10.25
N PRO A 232 25.71 7.43 11.57
CA PRO A 232 24.51 8.06 12.13
C PRO A 232 24.52 9.60 12.14
N ASN A 233 25.70 10.22 11.97
CA ASN A 233 25.88 11.67 11.94
C ASN A 233 26.43 12.16 10.57
N GLY A 234 26.31 11.33 9.54
CA GLY A 234 26.92 11.58 8.22
C GLY A 234 25.99 12.29 7.26
N ASP A 235 25.39 11.52 6.35
CA ASP A 235 24.57 11.99 5.23
C ASP A 235 23.25 12.63 5.64
N ILE A 236 22.54 13.21 4.68
CA ILE A 236 21.24 13.88 4.91
C ILE A 236 20.21 12.86 5.42
N GLU A 237 19.41 13.28 6.42
CA GLU A 237 18.45 12.45 7.16
C GLU A 237 19.01 11.05 7.53
N PRO A 238 20.10 10.95 8.29
CA PRO A 238 20.78 9.66 8.51
C PRO A 238 19.92 8.69 9.34
N MET A 239 18.91 9.21 10.05
CA MET A 239 17.99 8.48 10.93
C MET A 239 16.56 8.33 10.37
N ALA A 240 16.24 8.85 9.18
CA ALA A 240 14.90 8.67 8.59
C ALA A 240 14.66 7.21 8.16
N GLU A 241 13.39 6.86 7.99
CA GLU A 241 12.92 5.48 7.75
C GLU A 241 13.69 4.80 6.61
N PRO A 242 14.29 3.61 6.84
CA PRO A 242 14.98 2.85 5.81
C PRO A 242 13.95 2.20 4.87
N VAL A 243 13.36 3.01 4.00
CA VAL A 243 12.32 2.58 3.06
C VAL A 243 12.89 1.82 1.86
N LEU A 244 12.10 0.90 1.33
CA LEU A 244 12.28 0.22 0.07
C LEU A 244 11.01 0.42 -0.78
N TYR A 245 11.20 0.83 -2.03
CA TYR A 245 10.13 1.16 -2.97
C TYR A 245 10.35 0.44 -4.30
N TRP A 246 9.24 0.12 -4.94
CA TRP A 246 9.11 -0.15 -6.37
C TRP A 246 8.44 1.07 -6.99
N PHE A 247 8.94 1.55 -8.13
CA PHE A 247 8.33 2.62 -8.91
C PHE A 247 7.88 2.03 -10.24
N LYS A 248 6.57 1.81 -10.37
CA LYS A 248 5.96 1.24 -11.57
C LYS A 248 6.07 2.21 -12.73
N LEU A 249 6.57 1.77 -13.88
CA LEU A 249 6.52 2.53 -15.13
C LEU A 249 5.10 2.47 -15.70
N VAL A 250 4.49 3.63 -15.95
CA VAL A 250 3.22 3.72 -16.69
C VAL A 250 3.44 4.55 -17.95
N ARG A 251 3.11 3.95 -19.09
CA ARG A 251 3.19 4.56 -20.43
C ARG A 251 1.78 4.65 -21.02
N ASP A 252 1.29 5.87 -21.26
CA ASP A 252 0.01 6.12 -21.90
C ASP A 252 0.07 7.34 -22.84
N SER A 253 -1.09 7.82 -23.32
CA SER A 253 -1.17 8.97 -24.23
C SER A 253 -0.64 10.30 -23.66
N ALA A 254 -0.42 10.41 -22.35
CA ALA A 254 0.22 11.55 -21.70
C ALA A 254 1.76 11.40 -21.57
N GLY A 255 2.31 10.24 -21.97
CA GLY A 255 3.74 9.92 -21.92
C GLY A 255 4.10 8.88 -20.85
N ALA A 256 5.39 8.79 -20.53
CA ALA A 256 5.90 7.93 -19.46
C ALA A 256 5.98 8.66 -18.11
N ARG A 257 5.50 7.99 -17.06
CA ARG A 257 5.64 8.40 -15.66
C ARG A 257 5.96 7.20 -14.77
N PHE A 258 6.32 7.47 -13.52
CA PHE A 258 6.59 6.45 -12.52
C PHE A 258 5.66 6.62 -11.30
N GLU A 259 4.98 5.55 -10.90
CA GLU A 259 4.03 5.52 -9.77
C GLU A 259 4.68 4.80 -8.56
N PRO A 260 4.79 5.44 -7.38
CA PRO A 260 5.54 4.90 -6.25
C PRO A 260 4.73 3.90 -5.41
N HIS A 261 5.24 2.67 -5.30
CA HIS A 261 4.73 1.60 -4.45
C HIS A 261 5.72 1.27 -3.33
N LEU A 262 5.29 1.48 -2.09
CA LEU A 262 6.08 1.13 -0.90
C LEU A 262 6.13 -0.41 -0.75
N ILE A 263 7.34 -0.99 -0.78
CA ILE A 263 7.54 -2.41 -0.45
C ILE A 263 7.64 -2.56 1.08
N ASP A 264 8.49 -1.75 1.72
CA ASP A 264 8.75 -1.85 3.16
C ASP A 264 9.36 -0.56 3.74
N ARG A 265 9.22 -0.34 5.07
CA ARG A 265 9.77 0.81 5.82
C ARG A 265 10.95 0.47 6.75
N ALA A 266 11.33 -0.81 6.87
CA ALA A 266 12.25 -1.29 7.90
C ALA A 266 13.59 -1.84 7.36
N SER A 267 13.69 -2.21 6.09
CA SER A 267 14.85 -2.87 5.47
C SER A 267 15.84 -1.87 4.88
N GLY A 268 15.38 -1.01 3.98
CA GLY A 268 16.18 -0.09 3.18
C GLY A 268 17.08 -0.82 2.20
N VAL A 269 18.10 -0.12 1.69
CA VAL A 269 19.10 -0.70 0.78
C VAL A 269 20.53 -0.60 1.29
N GLY A 270 21.40 -1.42 0.72
CA GLY A 270 22.85 -1.36 0.88
C GLY A 270 23.47 -0.51 -0.23
N VAL A 271 24.50 -1.07 -0.87
CA VAL A 271 25.07 -0.55 -2.14
C VAL A 271 24.49 -1.27 -3.36
N GLN A 272 23.67 -2.29 -3.13
CA GLN A 272 22.99 -3.10 -4.14
C GLN A 272 21.60 -3.50 -3.62
N VAL A 273 20.67 -3.62 -4.54
CA VAL A 273 19.37 -4.29 -4.44
C VAL A 273 19.25 -5.15 -5.71
N THR A 274 18.49 -6.23 -5.65
CA THR A 274 18.24 -7.13 -6.78
C THR A 274 16.75 -7.38 -6.88
N ALA A 275 16.23 -7.46 -8.10
CA ALA A 275 14.93 -8.04 -8.39
C ALA A 275 15.14 -9.23 -9.34
N ALA A 276 14.65 -10.41 -8.96
CA ALA A 276 14.77 -11.65 -9.71
C ALA A 276 13.82 -12.71 -9.14
N ASP A 277 13.28 -13.58 -9.98
CA ASP A 277 12.58 -14.79 -9.51
C ASP A 277 13.58 -15.70 -8.79
N VAL A 278 13.44 -15.85 -7.47
CA VAL A 278 14.32 -16.72 -6.65
C VAL A 278 13.55 -17.85 -5.98
N ASN A 279 12.23 -17.86 -6.08
CA ASN A 279 11.34 -18.89 -5.54
C ASN A 279 10.89 -19.90 -6.63
N GLY A 280 10.97 -19.53 -7.92
CA GLY A 280 10.59 -20.32 -9.09
C GLY A 280 9.16 -20.11 -9.59
N ASP A 281 8.45 -19.06 -9.17
CA ASP A 281 7.04 -18.79 -9.49
C ASP A 281 6.81 -17.95 -10.75
N GLY A 282 7.88 -17.52 -11.41
CA GLY A 282 7.86 -16.71 -12.63
C GLY A 282 7.75 -15.21 -12.42
N ARG A 283 7.67 -14.70 -11.17
CA ARG A 283 7.62 -13.26 -10.85
C ARG A 283 8.93 -12.80 -10.20
N PRO A 284 9.42 -11.58 -10.47
CA PRO A 284 10.63 -11.10 -9.80
C PRO A 284 10.38 -10.76 -8.32
N ASP A 285 11.00 -11.52 -7.42
CA ASP A 285 11.12 -11.20 -6.00
C ASP A 285 12.15 -10.07 -5.78
N VAL A 286 12.01 -9.28 -4.70
CA VAL A 286 12.98 -8.23 -4.36
C VAL A 286 13.89 -8.66 -3.20
N LEU A 287 15.20 -8.65 -3.42
CA LEU A 287 16.23 -8.96 -2.43
C LEU A 287 17.10 -7.73 -2.11
N THR A 288 17.27 -7.45 -0.82
CA THR A 288 18.11 -6.33 -0.34
C THR A 288 18.95 -6.73 0.87
N VAL A 289 20.10 -6.07 1.05
CA VAL A 289 20.94 -6.20 2.24
C VAL A 289 21.30 -4.81 2.73
N SER A 290 21.02 -4.51 4.00
CA SER A 290 21.37 -3.24 4.64
C SER A 290 22.10 -3.45 5.96
N LYS A 291 22.35 -2.38 6.72
CA LYS A 291 22.91 -2.48 8.08
C LYS A 291 21.95 -3.12 9.09
N LEU A 292 20.73 -3.45 8.68
CA LEU A 292 19.68 -4.05 9.50
C LEU A 292 19.51 -5.56 9.26
N GLY A 293 20.10 -6.10 8.20
CA GLY A 293 19.99 -7.51 7.83
C GLY A 293 19.99 -7.74 6.32
N ALA A 294 19.73 -8.99 5.94
CA ALA A 294 19.32 -9.36 4.58
C ALA A 294 17.80 -9.60 4.60
N PHE A 295 17.12 -9.16 3.55
CA PHE A 295 15.66 -9.21 3.43
C PHE A 295 15.29 -9.72 2.04
N GLY A 296 14.29 -10.59 1.99
CA GLY A 296 13.64 -11.02 0.75
C GLY A 296 12.15 -10.68 0.82
N PHE A 297 11.64 -10.10 -0.26
CA PHE A 297 10.25 -9.72 -0.45
C PHE A 297 9.72 -10.52 -1.62
N TYR A 298 8.98 -11.57 -1.31
CA TYR A 298 8.45 -12.48 -2.32
C TYR A 298 7.28 -11.84 -3.05
N ASN A 299 7.24 -12.00 -4.37
CA ASN A 299 6.28 -11.29 -5.20
C ASN A 299 4.93 -12.03 -5.26
N GLU A 300 4.11 -11.79 -4.24
CA GLU A 300 2.75 -12.35 -4.13
C GLU A 300 1.70 -11.60 -4.98
N LEU A 301 2.10 -10.77 -5.94
CA LEU A 301 1.14 -10.14 -6.87
C LEU A 301 0.42 -11.23 -7.66
N SER A 302 -0.89 -11.32 -7.44
CA SER A 302 -1.75 -12.30 -8.09
C SER A 302 -1.67 -12.12 -9.60
N ASN A 303 -1.21 -13.17 -10.28
CA ASN A 303 -1.02 -13.21 -11.72
C ASN A 303 -2.22 -12.57 -12.46
N PRO A 304 -2.06 -11.52 -13.28
CA PRO A 304 -3.15 -10.88 -14.00
C PRO A 304 -3.60 -11.71 -15.21
N SER A 305 -4.01 -12.97 -14.96
CA SER A 305 -5.14 -13.52 -15.71
C SER A 305 -6.34 -12.65 -15.34
N ALA A 306 -6.53 -11.56 -16.09
CA ALA A 306 -7.36 -10.42 -15.71
C ALA A 306 -8.68 -10.90 -15.09
N SER A 307 -8.85 -10.67 -13.79
CA SER A 307 -10.00 -11.12 -13.00
C SER A 307 -11.26 -10.79 -13.78
N THR A 308 -11.94 -11.82 -14.26
CA THR A 308 -13.01 -11.62 -15.22
C THR A 308 -14.22 -11.13 -14.46
N PHE A 309 -14.64 -9.89 -14.73
CA PHE A 309 -15.76 -9.29 -14.03
C PHE A 309 -17.06 -9.87 -14.60
N PRO A 310 -17.95 -10.44 -13.74
CA PRO A 310 -19.22 -10.97 -14.20
C PRO A 310 -20.07 -9.85 -14.81
N GLY A 311 -20.83 -10.19 -15.84
CA GLY A 311 -21.89 -9.34 -16.34
C GLY A 311 -23.15 -9.48 -15.49
N LYS A 312 -24.31 -9.38 -16.16
CA LYS A 312 -25.60 -9.76 -15.56
C LYS A 312 -25.56 -11.19 -15.02
N ASP A 313 -25.06 -12.10 -15.84
CA ASP A 313 -24.86 -13.51 -15.50
C ASP A 313 -23.39 -13.75 -15.16
N TRP A 314 -23.13 -14.70 -14.24
CA TRP A 314 -21.79 -15.04 -13.81
C TRP A 314 -21.20 -16.14 -14.70
N GLU A 315 -20.00 -15.94 -15.25
CA GLU A 315 -19.29 -16.99 -15.99
C GLU A 315 -18.96 -18.17 -15.05
N ILE A 316 -19.48 -19.36 -15.40
CA ILE A 316 -19.18 -20.62 -14.72
C ILE A 316 -18.00 -21.28 -15.42
N ALA A 317 -17.04 -21.79 -14.65
CA ALA A 317 -15.90 -22.52 -15.19
C ALA A 317 -15.54 -23.73 -14.32
N SER A 318 -14.82 -24.71 -14.87
CA SER A 318 -14.38 -25.85 -14.06
C SER A 318 -13.28 -25.42 -13.08
N PRO A 319 -13.18 -26.02 -11.88
CA PRO A 319 -12.08 -25.78 -10.96
C PRO A 319 -10.70 -25.90 -11.62
N GLU A 320 -10.49 -26.91 -12.47
CA GLU A 320 -9.21 -27.17 -13.14
C GLU A 320 -8.80 -26.04 -14.07
N SER A 321 -9.76 -25.45 -14.80
CA SER A 321 -9.50 -24.31 -15.69
C SER A 321 -9.02 -23.06 -14.92
N GLN A 322 -9.27 -23.01 -13.61
CA GLN A 322 -8.84 -21.94 -12.70
C GLN A 322 -7.73 -22.44 -11.74
N GLY A 323 -7.03 -23.53 -12.07
CA GLY A 323 -5.91 -24.06 -11.28
C GLY A 323 -6.31 -24.65 -9.93
N VAL A 324 -7.52 -25.21 -9.82
CA VAL A 324 -8.03 -25.89 -8.61
C VAL A 324 -8.31 -27.36 -8.92
N ASP A 325 -7.80 -28.26 -8.09
CA ASP A 325 -8.14 -29.69 -8.10
C ASP A 325 -9.60 -29.88 -7.64
N SER A 326 -10.49 -30.28 -8.56
CA SER A 326 -11.92 -30.42 -8.25
C SER A 326 -12.21 -31.55 -7.25
N ALA A 327 -11.42 -32.62 -7.21
CA ALA A 327 -11.63 -33.72 -6.28
C ALA A 327 -11.37 -33.25 -4.84
N LYS A 328 -10.24 -32.58 -4.61
CA LYS A 328 -9.90 -32.01 -3.30
C LYS A 328 -10.81 -30.86 -2.91
N LEU A 329 -11.23 -30.01 -3.85
CA LEU A 329 -12.20 -28.95 -3.59
C LEU A 329 -13.53 -29.55 -3.13
N ASN A 330 -14.01 -30.63 -3.77
CA ASN A 330 -15.22 -31.34 -3.37
C ASN A 330 -15.05 -32.02 -1.99
N GLU A 331 -13.87 -32.52 -1.61
CA GLU A 331 -13.61 -32.98 -0.23
C GLU A 331 -13.75 -31.84 0.79
N ALA A 332 -13.21 -30.65 0.48
CA ALA A 332 -13.32 -29.47 1.33
C ALA A 332 -14.81 -29.07 1.51
N ILE A 333 -15.55 -28.98 0.41
CA ILE A 333 -16.98 -28.64 0.40
C ILE A 333 -17.79 -29.69 1.19
N ALA A 334 -17.52 -30.98 0.99
CA ALA A 334 -18.20 -32.04 1.73
C ALA A 334 -17.84 -32.03 3.23
N LEU A 335 -16.64 -31.61 3.62
CA LEU A 335 -16.31 -31.35 5.03
C LEU A 335 -17.15 -30.19 5.58
N LEU A 336 -17.20 -29.07 4.86
CA LEU A 336 -17.96 -27.88 5.27
C LEU A 336 -19.45 -28.21 5.42
N ASP A 337 -20.06 -28.88 4.44
CA ASP A 337 -21.46 -29.29 4.45
C ASP A 337 -21.85 -30.07 5.72
N ARG A 338 -21.03 -31.05 6.11
CA ARG A 338 -21.26 -31.86 7.32
C ARG A 338 -21.01 -31.12 8.65
N THR A 339 -20.42 -29.92 8.62
CA THR A 339 -19.91 -29.26 9.84
C THR A 339 -20.39 -27.82 10.05
N ILE A 340 -20.91 -27.15 9.01
CA ILE A 340 -21.32 -25.74 9.07
C ILE A 340 -22.68 -25.53 9.76
N GLY A 341 -23.66 -26.39 9.48
CA GLY A 341 -25.03 -26.28 10.00
C GLY A 341 -26.06 -26.95 9.08
N SER A 342 -27.35 -26.89 9.45
CA SER A 342 -28.43 -27.60 8.77
C SER A 342 -28.86 -27.02 7.41
N ASN A 343 -28.35 -25.86 6.99
CA ASN A 343 -28.48 -25.39 5.61
C ASN A 343 -27.31 -25.84 4.71
N GLY A 344 -26.28 -26.50 5.26
CA GLY A 344 -25.20 -27.12 4.48
C GLY A 344 -24.50 -26.12 3.55
N VAL A 345 -24.25 -26.54 2.31
CA VAL A 345 -23.62 -25.73 1.26
C VAL A 345 -24.58 -25.27 0.15
N HIS A 346 -25.90 -25.34 0.33
CA HIS A 346 -26.87 -24.93 -0.71
C HIS A 346 -26.73 -23.45 -1.12
N GLU A 347 -26.40 -22.58 -0.16
CA GLU A 347 -26.20 -21.13 -0.36
C GLU A 347 -24.70 -20.74 -0.35
N LEU A 348 -23.82 -21.63 -0.83
CA LEU A 348 -22.38 -21.39 -1.00
C LEU A 348 -22.02 -21.11 -2.47
N ALA A 349 -21.26 -20.05 -2.71
CA ALA A 349 -20.63 -19.69 -3.98
C ALA A 349 -19.11 -19.57 -3.80
N ILE A 350 -18.34 -20.26 -4.66
CA ILE A 350 -16.87 -20.19 -4.70
C ILE A 350 -16.46 -19.59 -6.05
N VAL A 351 -15.81 -18.43 -5.99
CA VAL A 351 -15.35 -17.67 -7.14
C VAL A 351 -13.82 -17.63 -7.13
N ARG A 352 -13.16 -17.97 -8.24
CA ARG A 352 -11.71 -17.75 -8.43
C ARG A 352 -11.45 -17.04 -9.75
N ASN A 353 -10.52 -16.09 -9.78
CA ASN A 353 -10.23 -15.23 -10.95
C ASN A 353 -11.47 -14.54 -11.55
N GLY A 354 -12.47 -14.25 -10.70
CA GLY A 354 -13.75 -13.68 -11.12
C GLY A 354 -14.74 -14.66 -11.78
N ARG A 355 -14.43 -15.96 -11.89
CA ARG A 355 -15.35 -17.01 -12.38
C ARG A 355 -15.92 -17.85 -11.26
N LEU A 356 -17.16 -18.28 -11.39
CA LEU A 356 -17.82 -19.19 -10.44
C LEU A 356 -17.33 -20.62 -10.71
N ILE A 357 -16.51 -21.17 -9.80
CA ILE A 357 -15.92 -22.51 -9.95
C ILE A 357 -16.69 -23.61 -9.21
N TRP A 358 -17.52 -23.22 -8.25
CA TRP A 358 -18.48 -24.09 -7.58
C TRP A 358 -19.64 -23.26 -7.02
N HIS A 359 -20.85 -23.81 -7.05
CA HIS A 359 -22.00 -23.23 -6.35
C HIS A 359 -22.99 -24.30 -5.89
N GLY A 360 -23.73 -23.99 -4.83
CA GLY A 360 -24.92 -24.74 -4.43
C GLY A 360 -26.15 -24.35 -5.26
N ASP A 361 -27.25 -25.05 -5.02
CA ASP A 361 -28.50 -24.88 -5.80
C ASP A 361 -29.28 -23.60 -5.43
N ASP A 362 -29.10 -23.08 -4.22
CA ASP A 362 -29.87 -21.95 -3.65
C ASP A 362 -29.09 -20.62 -3.64
N ILE A 363 -27.98 -20.46 -4.37
CA ILE A 363 -27.12 -19.25 -4.25
C ILE A 363 -27.77 -17.91 -4.62
N ASP A 364 -28.95 -17.93 -5.25
CA ASP A 364 -29.77 -16.74 -5.54
C ASP A 364 -30.88 -16.47 -4.51
N LYS A 365 -31.03 -17.33 -3.50
CA LYS A 365 -31.98 -17.15 -2.41
C LYS A 365 -31.64 -15.92 -1.58
N VAL A 366 -32.65 -15.09 -1.33
CA VAL A 366 -32.50 -13.81 -0.61
C VAL A 366 -32.93 -13.97 0.83
N HIS A 367 -32.06 -13.64 1.79
CA HIS A 367 -32.45 -13.49 3.18
C HIS A 367 -31.59 -12.47 3.93
N GLY A 368 -32.00 -12.12 5.14
CA GLY A 368 -31.27 -11.19 6.01
C GLY A 368 -29.92 -11.78 6.48
N ILE A 369 -28.83 -11.05 6.26
CA ILE A 369 -27.45 -11.49 6.53
C ILE A 369 -26.89 -10.99 7.88
N TRP A 370 -27.75 -10.44 8.74
CA TRP A 370 -27.40 -9.94 10.06
C TRP A 370 -26.18 -9.00 10.00
N SER A 371 -25.24 -9.12 10.94
CA SER A 371 -24.09 -8.22 11.08
C SER A 371 -23.12 -8.15 9.90
N PHE A 372 -23.25 -8.98 8.87
CA PHE A 372 -22.55 -8.76 7.60
C PHE A 372 -23.00 -7.42 6.95
N THR A 373 -24.21 -6.92 7.26
CA THR A 373 -24.67 -5.54 6.93
C THR A 373 -23.63 -4.44 7.25
N LYS A 374 -22.84 -4.62 8.32
CA LYS A 374 -21.82 -3.64 8.76
C LYS A 374 -20.75 -3.37 7.69
N VAL A 375 -20.48 -4.32 6.78
CA VAL A 375 -19.58 -4.15 5.64
C VAL A 375 -20.12 -3.12 4.64
N PHE A 376 -21.43 -3.12 4.37
CA PHE A 376 -22.06 -2.16 3.46
C PHE A 376 -22.00 -0.73 4.04
N THR A 377 -22.13 -0.61 5.37
CA THR A 377 -21.94 0.66 6.10
C THR A 377 -20.50 1.18 5.97
N SER A 378 -19.51 0.28 6.05
CA SER A 378 -18.09 0.61 5.82
C SER A 378 -17.81 1.03 4.37
N THR A 379 -18.39 0.34 3.38
CA THR A 379 -18.34 0.73 1.97
C THR A 379 -18.90 2.14 1.77
N ALA A 380 -20.02 2.48 2.41
CA ALA A 380 -20.60 3.83 2.36
C ALA A 380 -19.66 4.90 2.97
N LEU A 381 -19.00 4.63 4.11
CA LEU A 381 -17.99 5.55 4.66
C LEU A 381 -16.85 5.79 3.66
N GLY A 382 -16.33 4.73 3.03
CA GLY A 382 -15.25 4.85 2.04
C GLY A 382 -15.63 5.73 0.85
N LEU A 383 -16.84 5.54 0.30
CA LEU A 383 -17.36 6.40 -0.78
C LEU A 383 -17.48 7.87 -0.36
N LEU A 384 -17.88 8.16 0.88
CA LEU A 384 -18.00 9.52 1.39
C LEU A 384 -16.64 10.16 1.69
N ILE A 385 -15.61 9.36 2.00
CA ILE A 385 -14.21 9.80 2.10
C ILE A 385 -13.63 10.09 0.71
N ASP A 386 -13.85 9.20 -0.27
CA ASP A 386 -13.41 9.38 -1.66
C ASP A 386 -14.04 10.65 -2.29
N ASP A 387 -15.30 10.95 -1.94
CA ASP A 387 -16.00 12.17 -2.35
C ASP A 387 -15.55 13.43 -1.56
N GLY A 388 -14.64 13.30 -0.60
CA GLY A 388 -14.13 14.39 0.24
C GLY A 388 -15.15 14.97 1.24
N LYS A 389 -16.29 14.30 1.45
CA LYS A 389 -17.38 14.78 2.33
C LYS A 389 -17.06 14.62 3.82
N CYS A 390 -16.22 13.67 4.18
CA CYS A 390 -15.77 13.44 5.57
C CYS A 390 -14.38 12.81 5.62
N THR A 391 -13.79 12.76 6.81
CA THR A 391 -12.61 11.93 7.10
C THR A 391 -12.91 10.98 8.26
N LEU A 392 -12.04 10.00 8.47
CA LEU A 392 -12.10 9.12 9.64
C LEU A 392 -12.14 9.90 10.98
N ASP A 393 -11.54 11.09 11.02
CA ASP A 393 -11.43 11.90 12.24
C ASP A 393 -12.53 12.98 12.35
N THR A 394 -13.47 13.03 11.40
CA THR A 394 -14.71 13.83 11.53
C THR A 394 -15.47 13.41 12.79
N LYS A 395 -15.84 14.38 13.63
CA LYS A 395 -16.53 14.13 14.90
C LYS A 395 -18.04 13.96 14.69
N ALA A 396 -18.61 12.95 15.35
CA ALA A 396 -20.03 12.62 15.25
C ALA A 396 -20.96 13.77 15.68
N LYS A 397 -20.54 14.58 16.65
CA LYS A 397 -21.29 15.76 17.13
C LYS A 397 -21.44 16.90 16.12
N ASP A 398 -20.55 16.98 15.14
CA ASP A 398 -20.56 18.04 14.12
C ASP A 398 -21.55 17.69 12.99
N ILE A 399 -22.02 16.43 12.96
CA ILE A 399 -23.03 15.88 12.04
C ILE A 399 -24.38 15.71 12.76
N LEU A 400 -24.35 15.15 13.97
CA LEU A 400 -25.51 14.82 14.80
C LEU A 400 -25.45 15.61 16.13
N PRO A 401 -26.13 16.76 16.26
CA PRO A 401 -26.03 17.63 17.43
C PRO A 401 -26.33 16.95 18.77
N ALA A 402 -27.21 15.94 18.78
CA ALA A 402 -27.53 15.14 19.97
C ALA A 402 -26.30 14.45 20.60
N MET A 403 -25.26 14.16 19.81
CA MET A 403 -24.02 13.55 20.30
C MET A 403 -23.15 14.52 21.13
N ALA A 404 -23.33 15.84 20.98
CA ALA A 404 -22.42 16.83 21.53
C ALA A 404 -22.31 16.83 23.07
N ALA A 405 -23.40 16.50 23.77
CA ALA A 405 -23.46 16.57 25.23
C ALA A 405 -22.73 15.43 25.95
N THR A 406 -22.65 14.23 25.34
CA THR A 406 -22.12 13.02 25.99
C THR A 406 -20.99 12.35 25.20
N TYR A 407 -20.97 12.52 23.88
CA TYR A 407 -20.02 11.88 22.97
C TYR A 407 -19.21 12.91 22.14
N PRO A 408 -18.68 14.01 22.73
CA PRO A 408 -18.12 15.13 21.98
C PRO A 408 -16.85 14.79 21.17
N GLU A 409 -16.17 13.70 21.53
CA GLU A 409 -14.91 13.25 20.93
C GLU A 409 -15.05 11.93 20.15
N VAL A 410 -16.28 11.41 19.97
CA VAL A 410 -16.51 10.26 19.08
C VAL A 410 -16.35 10.70 17.63
N THR A 411 -15.65 9.89 16.83
CA THR A 411 -15.37 10.13 15.41
C THR A 411 -15.89 8.96 14.56
N LEU A 412 -15.91 9.12 13.23
CA LEU A 412 -16.27 8.04 12.32
C LEU A 412 -15.30 6.83 12.44
N ARG A 413 -14.00 7.07 12.69
CA ARG A 413 -13.01 6.04 13.03
C ARG A 413 -13.41 5.23 14.26
N HIS A 414 -13.89 5.90 15.31
CA HIS A 414 -14.30 5.24 16.55
C HIS A 414 -15.53 4.34 16.33
N PHE A 415 -16.45 4.71 15.45
CA PHE A 415 -17.54 3.82 15.04
C PHE A 415 -17.06 2.65 14.17
N ALA A 416 -16.28 2.94 13.12
CA ALA A 416 -15.76 1.93 12.19
C ALA A 416 -14.91 0.85 12.88
N THR A 417 -14.23 1.19 13.97
CA THR A 417 -13.39 0.28 14.77
C THR A 417 -14.09 -0.35 15.98
N MET A 418 -15.38 -0.06 16.24
CA MET A 418 -16.10 -0.50 17.45
C MET A 418 -15.49 -0.01 18.77
N THR A 419 -14.95 1.22 18.77
CA THR A 419 -14.27 1.85 19.91
C THR A 419 -14.92 3.16 20.37
N SER A 420 -16.14 3.48 19.90
CA SER A 420 -16.83 4.74 20.24
C SER A 420 -17.33 4.83 21.68
N GLY A 421 -17.55 3.69 22.34
CA GLY A 421 -18.23 3.64 23.64
C GLY A 421 -19.72 4.03 23.58
N TYR A 422 -20.28 4.24 22.38
CA TYR A 422 -21.67 4.65 22.22
C TYR A 422 -22.65 3.61 22.75
N ARG A 423 -23.67 4.10 23.44
CA ARG A 423 -24.80 3.33 23.97
C ARG A 423 -26.07 4.12 23.70
N ALA A 424 -27.14 3.46 23.28
CA ALA A 424 -28.45 4.08 23.17
C ALA A 424 -29.17 4.13 24.53
N VAL A 425 -30.12 5.05 24.69
CA VAL A 425 -31.09 4.99 25.79
C VAL A 425 -31.82 3.63 25.73
N GLY A 426 -32.18 3.06 26.88
CA GLY A 426 -32.86 1.75 26.95
C GLY A 426 -31.96 0.52 26.73
N ASP A 427 -30.75 0.65 26.16
CA ASP A 427 -29.80 -0.45 26.06
C ASP A 427 -29.36 -0.92 27.47
N GLU A 428 -29.83 -2.09 27.92
CA GLU A 428 -29.51 -2.63 29.24
C GLU A 428 -28.10 -3.23 29.33
N THR A 429 -27.46 -3.07 30.51
CA THR A 429 -26.21 -3.74 30.88
C THR A 429 -26.53 -4.91 31.82
N GLY A 430 -27.01 -6.02 31.26
CA GLY A 430 -27.56 -7.17 32.01
C GLY A 430 -27.50 -8.49 31.23
N SER A 431 -28.05 -9.58 31.77
CA SER A 431 -27.96 -10.93 31.17
C SER A 431 -28.45 -10.97 29.70
N TYR A 432 -27.75 -11.75 28.88
CA TYR A 432 -27.72 -11.65 27.41
C TYR A 432 -29.10 -11.54 26.72
N LYS A 433 -29.37 -10.35 26.17
CA LYS A 433 -30.26 -10.15 25.01
C LYS A 433 -29.62 -9.18 24.02
N HIS A 434 -28.67 -9.68 23.23
CA HIS A 434 -28.22 -8.98 22.02
C HIS A 434 -29.44 -8.83 21.09
N GLY A 435 -29.77 -7.61 20.71
CA GLY A 435 -31.02 -7.33 20.00
C GLY A 435 -31.09 -5.91 19.44
N ALA A 436 -32.14 -5.65 18.67
CA ALA A 436 -32.44 -4.33 18.16
C ALA A 436 -32.69 -3.37 19.32
N SER A 437 -31.91 -2.28 19.42
CA SER A 437 -32.28 -1.16 20.28
C SER A 437 -33.56 -0.53 19.73
N LEU A 438 -34.50 -0.17 20.59
CA LEU A 438 -35.74 0.51 20.19
C LEU A 438 -35.52 2.01 19.93
N THR A 439 -34.44 2.55 20.47
CA THR A 439 -34.08 3.97 20.45
C THR A 439 -32.62 4.15 20.00
N PRO A 440 -32.20 3.55 18.86
CA PRO A 440 -30.80 3.39 18.49
C PRO A 440 -30.06 4.72 18.23
N PHE A 441 -30.81 5.81 18.05
CA PHE A 441 -30.29 7.15 17.76
C PHE A 441 -30.26 8.07 18.99
N ASP A 442 -30.91 7.68 20.11
CA ASP A 442 -31.00 8.46 21.34
C ASP A 442 -29.76 8.21 22.22
N PRO A 443 -28.83 9.17 22.35
CA PRO A 443 -27.56 8.92 23.04
C PRO A 443 -27.75 8.78 24.55
N ASN A 444 -27.33 7.65 25.12
CA ASN A 444 -27.38 7.43 26.57
C ASN A 444 -26.39 8.35 27.29
N PRO A 445 -26.75 9.06 28.37
CA PRO A 445 -25.81 9.88 29.15
C PRO A 445 -24.70 9.08 29.85
N LYS A 446 -24.76 7.73 29.82
CA LYS A 446 -23.72 6.83 30.34
C LYS A 446 -23.15 5.97 29.21
N PRO A 447 -22.02 6.37 28.60
CA PRO A 447 -21.25 5.55 27.65
C PRO A 447 -20.92 4.16 28.21
N LEU A 448 -20.62 3.20 27.34
CA LEU A 448 -20.06 1.90 27.74
C LEU A 448 -18.69 2.07 28.41
N PHE A 449 -17.87 2.98 27.88
CA PHE A 449 -16.55 3.34 28.38
C PHE A 449 -16.17 4.74 27.87
N THR A 450 -15.14 5.33 28.48
CA THR A 450 -14.59 6.63 28.11
C THR A 450 -13.10 6.68 28.45
N PRO A 451 -12.23 7.35 27.66
CA PRO A 451 -12.52 8.06 26.41
C PRO A 451 -12.82 7.10 25.23
N PRO A 452 -13.40 7.59 24.12
CA PRO A 452 -13.43 6.85 22.85
C PRO A 452 -12.02 6.38 22.44
N GLY A 453 -11.93 5.25 21.74
CA GLY A 453 -10.67 4.62 21.36
C GLY A 453 -9.99 3.80 22.48
N SER A 454 -10.39 3.95 23.76
CA SER A 454 -9.72 3.27 24.88
C SER A 454 -10.01 1.77 25.00
N HIS A 455 -11.15 1.31 24.48
CA HIS A 455 -11.60 -0.08 24.57
C HIS A 455 -12.34 -0.50 23.30
N PHE A 456 -12.43 -1.82 23.06
CA PHE A 456 -13.30 -2.42 22.04
C PHE A 456 -14.61 -2.93 22.64
N ALA A 457 -15.75 -2.55 22.08
CA ALA A 457 -17.03 -3.22 22.31
C ALA A 457 -17.84 -3.33 21.02
N TYR A 458 -18.10 -4.57 20.59
CA TYR A 458 -18.94 -4.86 19.44
C TYR A 458 -20.40 -4.53 19.79
N TRP A 459 -20.91 -3.39 19.32
CA TRP A 459 -22.19 -2.83 19.77
C TRP A 459 -23.10 -2.40 18.61
N ASP A 460 -24.37 -2.79 18.69
CA ASP A 460 -25.29 -2.65 17.56
C ASP A 460 -25.90 -1.25 17.41
N SER A 461 -26.29 -0.59 18.51
CA SER A 461 -26.79 0.79 18.46
C SER A 461 -25.70 1.77 18.02
N ALA A 462 -24.43 1.48 18.32
CA ALA A 462 -23.29 2.24 17.80
C ALA A 462 -23.23 2.21 16.27
N MET A 463 -23.48 1.05 15.64
CA MET A 463 -23.50 0.97 14.18
C MET A 463 -24.75 1.57 13.54
N ASN A 464 -25.89 1.57 14.22
CA ASN A 464 -27.08 2.27 13.73
C ASN A 464 -26.89 3.79 13.81
N GLN A 465 -26.34 4.32 14.91
CA GLN A 465 -26.01 5.75 15.01
C GLN A 465 -24.88 6.17 14.05
N PHE A 466 -23.97 5.25 13.71
CA PHE A 466 -22.99 5.47 12.65
C PHE A 466 -23.65 5.57 11.27
N ALA A 467 -24.55 4.65 10.91
CA ALA A 467 -25.31 4.72 9.66
C ALA A 467 -26.17 6.00 9.58
N ASN A 468 -26.76 6.44 10.69
CA ASN A 468 -27.43 7.75 10.80
C ASN A 468 -26.47 8.90 10.44
N ALA A 469 -25.29 8.96 11.08
CA ALA A 469 -24.29 9.98 10.77
C ALA A 469 -23.86 9.97 9.28
N LEU A 470 -23.63 8.78 8.70
CA LEU A 470 -23.29 8.64 7.29
C LEU A 470 -24.44 9.09 6.38
N THR A 471 -25.69 8.81 6.73
CA THR A 471 -26.89 9.26 5.98
C THR A 471 -26.97 10.78 5.93
N HIS A 472 -26.71 11.46 7.05
CA HIS A 472 -26.66 12.92 7.10
C HIS A 472 -25.50 13.50 6.26
N ILE A 473 -24.31 12.89 6.28
CA ILE A 473 -23.18 13.28 5.41
C ILE A 473 -23.50 13.05 3.92
N ALA A 474 -24.16 11.93 3.60
CA ALA A 474 -24.58 11.60 2.26
C ALA A 474 -25.62 12.59 1.72
N SER A 475 -26.56 13.01 2.59
CA SER A 475 -27.80 13.74 2.26
C SER A 475 -28.78 12.94 1.37
N GLU A 476 -28.65 11.62 1.40
CA GLU A 476 -29.45 10.60 0.71
C GLU A 476 -29.38 9.30 1.56
N SER A 477 -30.20 8.29 1.27
CA SER A 477 -30.11 7.01 1.99
C SER A 477 -28.79 6.28 1.64
N LEU A 478 -28.32 5.42 2.55
CA LEU A 478 -27.12 4.61 2.28
C LEU A 478 -27.39 3.56 1.20
N GLU A 479 -28.65 3.13 1.06
CA GLU A 479 -29.12 2.27 -0.03
C GLU A 479 -29.02 2.96 -1.38
N ASP A 480 -29.55 4.18 -1.54
CA ASP A 480 -29.46 4.96 -2.79
C ASP A 480 -28.00 5.21 -3.19
N LEU A 481 -27.17 5.58 -2.20
CA LEU A 481 -25.73 5.81 -2.39
C LEU A 481 -25.02 4.52 -2.84
N PHE A 482 -25.26 3.40 -2.15
CA PHE A 482 -24.66 2.11 -2.46
C PHE A 482 -25.14 1.59 -3.82
N GLN A 483 -26.43 1.71 -4.13
CA GLN A 483 -27.00 1.29 -5.40
C GLN A 483 -26.29 1.98 -6.56
N ARG A 484 -26.33 3.31 -6.56
CA ARG A 484 -25.80 4.16 -7.64
C ARG A 484 -24.29 4.06 -7.80
N ARG A 485 -23.54 3.85 -6.71
CA ARG A 485 -22.06 3.84 -6.73
C ARG A 485 -21.44 2.46 -6.90
N ILE A 486 -22.08 1.43 -6.35
CA ILE A 486 -21.53 0.07 -6.26
C ILE A 486 -22.45 -0.95 -6.91
N ALA A 487 -23.72 -1.05 -6.50
CA ALA A 487 -24.58 -2.16 -6.92
C ALA A 487 -24.85 -2.17 -8.43
N ASP A 488 -25.28 -1.04 -9.01
CA ASP A 488 -25.53 -0.96 -10.44
C ASP A 488 -24.21 -1.10 -11.25
N PRO A 489 -23.08 -0.44 -10.88
CA PRO A 489 -21.81 -0.61 -11.60
C PRO A 489 -21.18 -2.01 -11.54
N ILE A 490 -21.41 -2.80 -10.48
CA ILE A 490 -20.95 -4.20 -10.42
C ILE A 490 -21.99 -5.21 -10.95
N GLY A 491 -23.15 -4.73 -11.43
CA GLY A 491 -24.19 -5.56 -12.04
C GLY A 491 -24.98 -6.41 -11.05
N MET A 492 -25.22 -5.90 -9.82
CA MET A 492 -26.08 -6.59 -8.85
C MET A 492 -27.53 -6.62 -9.33
N ASN A 493 -28.21 -7.74 -9.17
CA ASN A 493 -29.65 -7.82 -9.45
C ASN A 493 -30.46 -7.16 -8.33
N GLY A 494 -31.13 -6.03 -8.61
CA GLY A 494 -31.98 -5.32 -7.65
C GLY A 494 -33.19 -6.10 -7.13
N ALA A 495 -33.53 -7.26 -7.70
CA ALA A 495 -34.51 -8.18 -7.10
C ALA A 495 -33.90 -9.12 -6.05
N HIS A 496 -32.57 -9.20 -5.96
CA HIS A 496 -31.82 -10.14 -5.12
C HIS A 496 -31.17 -9.48 -3.89
N TRP A 497 -31.45 -8.20 -3.63
CA TRP A 497 -31.03 -7.50 -2.41
C TRP A 497 -32.00 -6.38 -2.01
N ASP A 498 -31.95 -5.98 -0.73
CA ASP A 498 -32.81 -4.95 -0.10
C ASP A 498 -32.16 -4.51 1.23
N TRP A 499 -31.90 -3.21 1.43
CA TRP A 499 -31.27 -2.68 2.64
C TRP A 499 -32.27 -1.99 3.56
N GLY A 500 -32.93 -2.78 4.40
CA GLY A 500 -33.97 -2.27 5.29
C GLY A 500 -33.55 -1.07 6.17
N ASP A 501 -34.55 -0.26 6.51
CA ASP A 501 -34.39 1.02 7.19
C ASP A 501 -35.11 1.13 8.54
N TRP A 502 -34.90 2.28 9.19
CA TRP A 502 -35.52 2.70 10.45
C TRP A 502 -36.59 3.79 10.27
N GLY A 503 -37.06 4.00 9.04
CA GLY A 503 -37.92 5.13 8.66
C GLY A 503 -37.14 6.43 8.52
N LYS A 504 -37.86 7.55 8.69
CA LYS A 504 -37.28 8.89 8.56
C LYS A 504 -36.77 9.44 9.89
N VAL A 505 -35.49 9.82 9.91
CA VAL A 505 -34.84 10.61 10.96
C VAL A 505 -34.47 11.96 10.34
N ASP A 506 -34.88 13.07 10.96
CA ASP A 506 -34.66 14.44 10.45
C ASP A 506 -35.02 14.66 8.96
N GLY A 507 -36.00 13.87 8.46
CA GLY A 507 -36.49 13.90 7.09
C GLY A 507 -35.81 12.94 6.11
N LEU A 508 -34.65 12.38 6.47
CA LEU A 508 -33.86 11.41 5.68
C LEU A 508 -34.22 9.97 6.06
N VAL A 509 -34.24 9.06 5.08
CA VAL A 509 -34.42 7.62 5.33
C VAL A 509 -33.09 7.03 5.80
N VAL A 510 -33.06 6.43 7.00
CA VAL A 510 -31.84 5.90 7.61
C VAL A 510 -31.84 4.37 7.54
N ASN A 511 -31.01 3.79 6.67
CA ASN A 511 -30.79 2.34 6.59
C ASN A 511 -30.11 1.83 7.88
N GLY A 512 -30.38 0.58 8.28
CA GLY A 512 -29.77 0.02 9.49
C GLY A 512 -28.29 -0.36 9.27
N GLY A 513 -27.41 0.11 10.16
CA GLY A 513 -25.98 -0.19 10.09
C GLY A 513 -25.56 -1.47 10.82
N SER A 514 -26.35 -1.94 11.79
CA SER A 514 -25.92 -3.05 12.67
C SER A 514 -26.20 -4.44 12.10
N GLY A 515 -27.23 -4.61 11.27
CA GLY A 515 -27.67 -5.92 10.82
C GLY A 515 -28.37 -6.73 11.91
N ASN A 516 -29.52 -6.24 12.37
CA ASN A 516 -30.43 -6.90 13.29
C ASN A 516 -31.78 -7.17 12.58
N LYS A 517 -32.80 -7.71 13.27
CA LYS A 517 -34.10 -8.01 12.63
C LYS A 517 -34.77 -6.79 12.00
N SER A 518 -34.52 -5.59 12.52
CA SER A 518 -34.92 -4.31 11.94
C SER A 518 -33.75 -3.68 11.19
N GLY A 519 -33.92 -3.44 9.90
CA GLY A 519 -32.96 -2.71 9.08
C GLY A 519 -31.65 -3.44 8.73
N GLN A 520 -31.64 -4.78 8.65
CA GLN A 520 -30.52 -5.50 8.05
C GLN A 520 -30.56 -5.45 6.51
N MET A 521 -29.38 -5.56 5.90
CA MET A 521 -29.25 -5.99 4.50
C MET A 521 -29.84 -7.39 4.34
N LYS A 522 -30.65 -7.57 3.30
CA LYS A 522 -31.08 -8.86 2.75
C LYS A 522 -30.42 -9.00 1.39
N ILE A 523 -29.80 -10.14 1.12
CA ILE A 523 -29.01 -10.35 -0.10
C ILE A 523 -28.88 -11.85 -0.40
N SER A 524 -28.59 -12.22 -1.64
CA SER A 524 -28.21 -13.60 -1.99
C SER A 524 -26.70 -13.84 -1.93
N ALA A 525 -26.28 -15.11 -1.89
CA ALA A 525 -24.87 -15.49 -1.86
C ALA A 525 -24.13 -15.01 -3.12
N ARG A 526 -24.80 -15.06 -4.29
CA ARG A 526 -24.27 -14.54 -5.56
C ARG A 526 -24.01 -13.03 -5.48
N GLU A 527 -24.97 -12.25 -4.98
CA GLU A 527 -24.83 -10.79 -4.93
C GLU A 527 -23.82 -10.35 -3.86
N ALA A 528 -23.74 -11.04 -2.72
CA ALA A 528 -22.69 -10.83 -1.74
C ALA A 528 -21.29 -11.18 -2.29
N ALA A 529 -21.17 -12.22 -3.11
CA ALA A 529 -19.92 -12.56 -3.79
C ALA A 529 -19.46 -11.48 -4.80
N ARG A 530 -20.37 -10.72 -5.44
CA ARG A 530 -19.99 -9.56 -6.28
C ARG A 530 -19.27 -8.49 -5.45
N LEU A 531 -19.79 -8.16 -4.27
CA LEU A 531 -19.12 -7.23 -3.36
C LEU A 531 -17.77 -7.77 -2.88
N GLY A 532 -17.70 -9.06 -2.57
CA GLY A 532 -16.43 -9.73 -2.27
C GLY A 532 -15.41 -9.62 -3.40
N LEU A 533 -15.83 -9.78 -4.66
CA LEU A 533 -14.97 -9.66 -5.83
C LEU A 533 -14.50 -8.22 -6.08
N LEU A 534 -15.34 -7.22 -5.79
CA LEU A 534 -14.94 -5.81 -5.83
C LEU A 534 -13.81 -5.52 -4.82
N PHE A 535 -13.94 -6.02 -3.59
CA PHE A 535 -12.92 -5.86 -2.55
C PHE A 535 -11.65 -6.67 -2.87
N LEU A 536 -11.78 -7.87 -3.42
CA LEU A 536 -10.64 -8.66 -3.93
C LEU A 536 -9.82 -7.89 -4.97
N ASN A 537 -10.49 -7.17 -5.87
CA ASN A 537 -9.87 -6.31 -6.89
C ASN A 537 -9.58 -4.88 -6.38
N ARG A 538 -9.46 -4.69 -5.05
CA ARG A 538 -9.11 -3.41 -4.40
C ARG A 538 -9.95 -2.23 -4.90
N GLY A 539 -11.25 -2.45 -5.04
CA GLY A 539 -12.23 -1.42 -5.45
C GLY A 539 -12.30 -1.14 -6.95
N LYS A 540 -11.53 -1.88 -7.78
CA LYS A 540 -11.58 -1.82 -9.24
C LYS A 540 -12.58 -2.83 -9.80
N TRP A 541 -13.41 -2.39 -10.74
CA TRP A 541 -14.36 -3.23 -11.47
C TRP A 541 -14.30 -2.91 -12.96
N ASN A 542 -14.02 -3.91 -13.79
CA ASN A 542 -13.97 -3.81 -15.25
C ASN A 542 -13.24 -2.55 -15.77
N GLY A 543 -12.02 -2.33 -15.28
CA GLY A 543 -11.19 -1.17 -15.64
C GLY A 543 -11.48 0.13 -14.88
N LYS A 544 -12.62 0.26 -14.22
CA LYS A 544 -13.04 1.46 -13.47
C LYS A 544 -12.79 1.32 -11.97
N GLN A 545 -12.21 2.34 -11.33
CA GLN A 545 -12.19 2.43 -9.86
C GLN A 545 -13.57 2.89 -9.36
N LEU A 546 -14.21 2.13 -8.47
CA LEU A 546 -15.53 2.45 -7.90
C LEU A 546 -15.44 3.00 -6.46
N ILE A 547 -14.48 2.48 -5.70
CA ILE A 547 -14.09 2.90 -4.35
C ILE A 547 -12.56 2.79 -4.27
N SER A 548 -11.87 3.69 -3.57
CA SER A 548 -10.41 3.77 -3.64
C SER A 548 -9.71 2.51 -3.12
N ALA A 549 -8.60 2.13 -3.77
CA ALA A 549 -7.75 1.02 -3.31
C ALA A 549 -7.21 1.29 -1.91
N GLN A 550 -6.88 2.55 -1.59
CA GLN A 550 -6.49 2.97 -0.25
C GLN A 550 -7.57 2.65 0.80
N TRP A 551 -8.84 3.00 0.53
CA TRP A 551 -9.91 2.67 1.47
C TRP A 551 -10.04 1.17 1.69
N VAL A 552 -9.98 0.37 0.61
CA VAL A 552 -10.05 -1.09 0.73
C VAL A 552 -8.91 -1.62 1.60
N ASP A 553 -7.65 -1.27 1.27
CA ASP A 553 -6.45 -1.72 2.00
C ASP A 553 -6.47 -1.31 3.49
N GLU A 554 -6.97 -0.12 3.80
CA GLU A 554 -7.11 0.35 5.19
C GLU A 554 -8.27 -0.36 5.91
N ALA A 555 -9.42 -0.52 5.26
CA ALA A 555 -10.61 -1.11 5.87
C ALA A 555 -10.45 -2.60 6.16
N THR A 556 -9.68 -3.32 5.33
CA THR A 556 -9.48 -4.78 5.42
C THR A 556 -8.15 -5.18 6.08
N ARG A 557 -7.48 -4.25 6.79
CA ARG A 557 -6.34 -4.53 7.68
C ARG A 557 -6.77 -4.42 9.14
N VAL A 558 -5.98 -4.99 10.07
CA VAL A 558 -6.19 -4.83 11.51
C VAL A 558 -6.07 -3.34 11.89
N GLN A 559 -7.16 -2.76 12.38
CA GLN A 559 -7.26 -1.38 12.88
C GLN A 559 -7.47 -1.33 14.40
N VAL A 560 -7.88 -2.45 15.01
CA VAL A 560 -7.99 -2.61 16.47
C VAL A 560 -6.80 -3.43 16.99
N PRO A 561 -5.85 -2.86 17.74
CA PRO A 561 -4.69 -3.59 18.24
C PRO A 561 -5.07 -4.76 19.16
N ALA A 562 -4.34 -5.87 19.10
CA ALA A 562 -4.57 -7.04 19.97
C ALA A 562 -4.36 -6.77 21.48
N THR A 563 -3.74 -5.64 21.83
CA THR A 563 -3.53 -5.17 23.20
C THR A 563 -4.68 -4.31 23.72
N LEU A 564 -5.67 -3.95 22.89
CA LEU A 564 -6.76 -3.07 23.31
C LEU A 564 -7.74 -3.83 24.23
N PRO A 565 -8.03 -3.32 25.44
CA PRO A 565 -8.92 -4.01 26.37
C PRO A 565 -10.37 -4.01 25.86
N HIS A 566 -11.14 -4.98 26.33
CA HIS A 566 -12.56 -5.04 26.04
C HIS A 566 -13.35 -4.12 26.97
N GLY A 567 -14.27 -3.33 26.40
CA GLY A 567 -15.11 -2.41 27.16
C GLY A 567 -16.19 -3.12 28.00
N PHE A 568 -16.28 -4.45 27.88
CA PHE A 568 -17.16 -5.31 28.66
C PHE A 568 -16.61 -6.75 28.68
N GLU A 569 -15.92 -7.13 29.75
CA GLU A 569 -15.11 -8.37 29.82
C GLU A 569 -15.92 -9.67 29.62
N GLU A 570 -17.17 -9.72 30.10
CA GLU A 570 -17.99 -10.94 30.06
C GLU A 570 -18.52 -11.32 28.66
N ARG A 571 -18.50 -10.41 27.66
CA ARG A 571 -19.45 -10.49 26.51
C ARG A 571 -18.90 -10.05 25.16
N SER A 572 -17.67 -9.58 25.10
CA SER A 572 -17.07 -9.16 23.83
C SER A 572 -16.85 -10.36 22.91
N LYS A 573 -17.30 -10.26 21.65
CA LYS A 573 -16.65 -11.01 20.58
C LYS A 573 -15.15 -10.69 20.62
N SER A 574 -14.31 -11.66 20.28
CA SER A 574 -12.93 -11.34 19.89
C SER A 574 -12.97 -10.31 18.75
N GLY A 575 -11.93 -9.48 18.63
CA GLY A 575 -12.00 -8.23 17.87
C GLY A 575 -10.67 -7.47 17.89
N PRO A 576 -10.10 -7.17 19.06
CA PRO A 576 -8.69 -6.82 19.20
C PRO A 576 -7.81 -7.83 18.46
N GLY A 577 -7.01 -7.34 17.51
CA GLY A 577 -6.12 -8.16 16.68
C GLY A 577 -6.76 -8.75 15.41
N GLU A 578 -8.07 -8.66 15.24
CA GLU A 578 -8.82 -9.33 14.16
C GLU A 578 -9.98 -8.48 13.57
N TYR A 579 -9.95 -7.16 13.77
CA TYR A 579 -10.98 -6.23 13.28
C TYR A 579 -10.38 -5.01 12.58
N GLY A 580 -10.97 -4.65 11.43
CA GLY A 580 -10.63 -3.49 10.61
C GLY A 580 -11.67 -2.37 10.72
N PHE A 581 -11.96 -1.68 9.61
CA PHE A 581 -13.10 -0.75 9.53
C PHE A 581 -14.37 -1.53 9.18
N ASN A 582 -15.00 -2.07 10.21
CA ASN A 582 -16.13 -3.01 10.22
C ASN A 582 -15.94 -4.36 9.52
N TRP A 583 -14.77 -4.64 8.95
CA TRP A 583 -14.39 -5.95 8.42
C TRP A 583 -13.76 -6.85 9.50
N TRP A 584 -13.96 -8.16 9.38
CA TRP A 584 -13.24 -9.18 10.15
C TRP A 584 -11.98 -9.58 9.42
N ILE A 585 -10.85 -9.64 10.12
CA ILE A 585 -9.53 -9.88 9.53
C ILE A 585 -8.99 -11.21 10.04
N ASN A 586 -8.28 -11.96 9.21
CA ASN A 586 -7.54 -13.16 9.61
C ASN A 586 -6.26 -12.82 10.43
N GLY A 587 -6.37 -11.87 11.36
CA GLY A 587 -5.25 -11.35 12.15
C GLY A 587 -4.85 -12.23 13.33
N ILE A 588 -3.95 -11.71 14.16
CA ILE A 588 -3.44 -12.38 15.36
C ILE A 588 -4.17 -11.84 16.59
N LYS A 589 -4.89 -12.73 17.26
CA LYS A 589 -5.68 -12.45 18.47
C LYS A 589 -4.77 -12.22 19.71
N PRO A 590 -5.33 -11.75 20.84
CA PRO A 590 -4.55 -11.52 22.07
C PRO A 590 -3.89 -12.78 22.65
N ASP A 591 -4.38 -13.98 22.28
CA ASP A 591 -3.78 -15.28 22.66
C ASP A 591 -2.59 -15.69 21.76
N GLY A 592 -2.17 -14.82 20.84
CA GLY A 592 -1.08 -15.06 19.89
C GLY A 592 -1.46 -15.97 18.72
N LYS A 593 -2.72 -16.42 18.61
CA LYS A 593 -3.17 -17.31 17.53
C LYS A 593 -3.85 -16.53 16.42
N ARG A 594 -3.65 -16.99 15.19
CA ARG A 594 -4.40 -16.49 14.02
C ARG A 594 -5.88 -16.87 14.13
N LYS A 595 -6.79 -16.03 13.62
CA LYS A 595 -8.24 -16.27 13.67
C LYS A 595 -8.64 -17.54 12.90
N PHE A 596 -8.21 -17.64 11.65
CA PHE A 596 -8.40 -18.77 10.74
C PHE A 596 -7.03 -19.32 10.29
N PRO A 597 -6.36 -20.19 11.08
CA PRO A 597 -5.00 -20.63 10.78
C PRO A 597 -4.84 -21.42 9.46
N GLY A 598 -5.91 -22.03 8.95
CA GLY A 598 -5.92 -22.74 7.66
C GLY A 598 -6.15 -21.84 6.44
N ALA A 599 -6.41 -20.54 6.63
CA ALA A 599 -6.56 -19.57 5.56
C ALA A 599 -5.29 -18.70 5.40
N PRO A 600 -5.01 -18.18 4.19
CA PRO A 600 -3.91 -17.26 3.96
C PRO A 600 -3.93 -16.01 4.87
N PRO A 601 -2.76 -15.45 5.24
CA PRO A 601 -2.65 -14.38 6.24
C PRO A 601 -3.48 -13.13 5.98
N ASN A 602 -3.69 -12.74 4.72
CA ASN A 602 -4.42 -11.55 4.31
C ASN A 602 -5.91 -11.81 4.02
N THR A 603 -6.41 -13.00 4.37
CA THR A 603 -7.85 -13.29 4.31
C THR A 603 -8.64 -12.32 5.19
N TYR A 604 -9.75 -11.80 4.68
CA TYR A 604 -10.71 -11.01 5.46
C TYR A 604 -12.14 -11.39 5.08
N CYS A 605 -13.12 -11.05 5.93
CA CYS A 605 -14.51 -11.36 5.66
C CYS A 605 -15.52 -10.37 6.24
N GLY A 606 -16.65 -10.28 5.54
CA GLY A 606 -17.90 -9.86 6.16
C GLY A 606 -18.51 -11.06 6.88
N ALA A 607 -18.98 -10.88 8.12
CA ALA A 607 -19.55 -11.96 8.92
C ALA A 607 -20.79 -11.52 9.72
N GLY A 608 -21.86 -12.29 9.58
CA GLY A 608 -23.13 -12.17 10.28
C GLY A 608 -23.39 -13.34 11.23
N HIS A 609 -24.47 -13.23 12.00
CA HIS A 609 -25.04 -14.40 12.68
C HIS A 609 -25.63 -15.37 11.64
N ASN A 610 -26.01 -16.59 12.05
CA ASN A 610 -26.52 -17.61 11.13
C ASN A 610 -25.54 -18.03 10.01
N ASN A 611 -24.25 -18.15 10.34
CA ASN A 611 -23.21 -18.61 9.40
C ASN A 611 -23.15 -17.82 8.08
N ASN A 612 -23.49 -16.53 8.12
CA ASN A 612 -23.45 -15.64 6.96
C ASN A 612 -22.05 -15.06 6.80
N TYR A 613 -21.28 -15.56 5.84
CA TYR A 613 -19.90 -15.13 5.60
C TYR A 613 -19.65 -14.84 4.12
N CYS A 614 -18.87 -13.80 3.84
CA CYS A 614 -18.21 -13.61 2.55
C CYS A 614 -16.72 -13.39 2.82
N PHE A 615 -15.92 -14.43 2.59
CA PHE A 615 -14.47 -14.40 2.69
C PHE A 615 -13.87 -13.94 1.37
N VAL A 616 -12.85 -13.09 1.48
CA VAL A 616 -12.00 -12.66 0.39
C VAL A 616 -10.58 -13.10 0.72
N ILE A 617 -9.94 -13.79 -0.23
CA ILE A 617 -8.65 -14.44 -0.05
C ILE A 617 -7.72 -13.97 -1.19
N PRO A 618 -6.99 -12.85 -1.00
CA PRO A 618 -6.12 -12.27 -2.02
C PRO A 618 -5.11 -13.25 -2.60
N GLU A 619 -4.44 -14.03 -1.74
CA GLU A 619 -3.37 -14.96 -2.10
C GLU A 619 -3.84 -16.13 -3.00
N TRP A 620 -5.16 -16.39 -3.06
CA TRP A 620 -5.75 -17.40 -3.95
C TRP A 620 -6.54 -16.79 -5.11
N ASN A 621 -6.60 -15.46 -5.20
CA ASN A 621 -7.52 -14.70 -6.06
C ASN A 621 -8.97 -15.23 -5.97
N MET A 622 -9.44 -15.45 -4.74
CA MET A 622 -10.66 -16.21 -4.46
C MET A 622 -11.64 -15.46 -3.53
N VAL A 623 -12.93 -15.62 -3.80
CA VAL A 623 -14.04 -15.22 -2.91
C VAL A 623 -14.85 -16.47 -2.57
N ILE A 624 -15.14 -16.66 -1.28
CA ILE A 624 -15.99 -17.74 -0.79
C ILE A 624 -17.13 -17.11 0.00
N CYS A 625 -18.33 -17.09 -0.57
CA CYS A 625 -19.52 -16.58 0.10
C CYS A 625 -20.48 -17.73 0.43
N ARG A 626 -20.85 -17.86 1.71
CA ARG A 626 -21.82 -18.82 2.20
C ARG A 626 -22.83 -18.09 3.08
N LEU A 627 -24.11 -18.17 2.73
CA LEU A 627 -25.20 -17.64 3.53
C LEU A 627 -25.98 -18.76 4.23
N GLY A 628 -26.84 -18.41 5.17
CA GLY A 628 -27.74 -19.38 5.83
C GLY A 628 -28.51 -18.84 7.02
N LEU A 629 -29.33 -19.73 7.61
CA LEU A 629 -30.23 -19.45 8.74
C LEU A 629 -30.07 -20.50 9.87
N ASP A 630 -28.89 -21.10 9.99
CA ASP A 630 -28.63 -22.35 10.72
C ASP A 630 -27.63 -22.27 11.90
N GLY A 631 -27.54 -21.12 12.57
CA GLY A 631 -26.77 -20.98 13.81
C GLY A 631 -25.36 -20.42 13.63
N SER A 632 -24.38 -20.87 14.41
CA SER A 632 -23.02 -20.30 14.32
C SER A 632 -21.97 -21.35 14.61
N ALA A 633 -21.31 -21.82 13.56
CA ALA A 633 -20.13 -22.65 13.63
C ALA A 633 -18.97 -21.90 14.31
N LYS A 634 -18.01 -22.67 14.81
CA LYS A 634 -16.77 -22.13 15.39
C LYS A 634 -15.79 -21.81 14.28
N ASP A 635 -14.90 -20.83 14.49
CA ASP A 635 -13.82 -20.47 13.53
C ASP A 635 -12.94 -21.66 13.10
N GLN A 636 -12.88 -22.73 13.91
CA GLN A 636 -12.20 -23.98 13.55
C GLN A 636 -12.82 -24.66 12.32
N VAL A 637 -14.16 -24.67 12.17
CA VAL A 637 -14.84 -25.27 11.01
C VAL A 637 -14.39 -24.61 9.71
N TRP A 638 -14.35 -23.27 9.72
CA TRP A 638 -13.81 -22.49 8.62
C TRP A 638 -12.31 -22.76 8.40
N SER A 639 -11.53 -22.84 9.48
CA SER A 639 -10.09 -23.14 9.40
C SER A 639 -9.79 -24.49 8.75
N ASP A 640 -10.53 -25.54 9.13
CA ASP A 640 -10.37 -26.90 8.59
C ASP A 640 -10.81 -26.96 7.12
N PHE A 641 -11.87 -26.25 6.76
CA PHE A 641 -12.30 -26.06 5.37
C PHE A 641 -11.22 -25.36 4.53
N PHE A 642 -10.69 -24.22 4.99
CA PHE A 642 -9.65 -23.49 4.25
C PHE A 642 -8.38 -24.30 4.08
N ALA A 643 -7.96 -25.08 5.09
CA ALA A 643 -6.81 -25.96 4.96
C ALA A 643 -6.97 -26.94 3.77
N LYS A 644 -8.16 -27.54 3.60
CA LYS A 644 -8.47 -28.40 2.44
C LYS A 644 -8.61 -27.65 1.12
N VAL A 645 -9.11 -26.42 1.11
CA VAL A 645 -9.09 -25.58 -0.11
C VAL A 645 -7.65 -25.28 -0.52
N GLY A 646 -6.75 -25.04 0.43
CA GLY A 646 -5.31 -24.87 0.18
C GLY A 646 -4.63 -26.12 -0.41
N GLU A 647 -5.07 -27.33 -0.05
CA GLU A 647 -4.62 -28.58 -0.69
C GLU A 647 -5.05 -28.70 -2.17
N ALA A 648 -6.14 -28.02 -2.54
CA ALA A 648 -6.75 -28.03 -3.87
C ALA A 648 -6.20 -26.93 -4.80
N VAL A 649 -5.74 -25.81 -4.25
CA VAL A 649 -5.20 -24.68 -5.02
C VAL A 649 -3.79 -25.02 -5.54
N SER A 650 -3.63 -25.01 -6.86
CA SER A 650 -2.31 -24.90 -7.51
C SER A 650 -1.88 -23.44 -7.59
N PHE A 651 -0.59 -23.22 -7.42
CA PHE A 651 0.13 -21.94 -7.56
C PHE A 651 0.80 -21.86 -8.92
#